data_AF-A0A7V0Z3W2-F1
#
_entry.id   AF-A0A7V0Z3W2-F1
#
_cell.length_a   1.000
_cell.length_b   1.000
_cell.length_c   1.000
_cell.angle_alpha   90.00
_cell.angle_beta   90.00
_cell.angle_gamma   90.00
#
_symmetry.space_group_name_H-M   'P 1'
#
loop_
_entity.id
_entity.type
_entity.pdbx_description
1 polymer ?
#
loop_
_entity_poly.entity_id
_entity_poly.type
_entity_poly.pdbx_seq_one_letter_code
_entity_poly.pdbx_strand_id
1 'polypeptide(L)'
;MWWTKSTDNGQSWSLARNLAGTGPETPSVVAASPGLPCFVWQEKTGTAPNFVYDIVYAYIDAQGNIHRTTLLDNTNHDLLPAMAITSDDQIYLAFIHTYGNYSSDTIACLKFNHSNPQYSIYCKIRTDFYRPENLRIAVDNSNYPHLVWDEYYFINYGSQAKEVRRIYHSWSTGSGSAKEIVAEGWLSGALRRIVRAPDIRCVSNGIQICWRLSIEANPWVYEIYYRARSGNNWGAIIQITQDPAIGNYPACGRIIGGKVLCAANNKIFVTYPGNPYKSAVLMENVNNYDAIPVPSGTVGGAAGIVYSKNTNIPGLYKLAFTIKTIPYIPPYNPVIVFSTPVETLPEFTAYNNSWRLLRDTQGRLHLVFTSNNQIYHTFLQDTSWSEPVLIGEGKYPTLALGPEGRIYCLWSYNQGQPDFLEELRFSQFDGSNWSSPVGLLHTYNSFFWGIGAPSLTIKDTLAYFCYKSYFGPTYHPEPGSPMPMVIILESRHLIYGKFPVNNPAGISSTSIDTILITPTPYDPLVYQDSLVPLLISPSITVDLANVPHILWEGDSTNMRYYTITDSGIIKQLFDNGVDFPFISMNGDQIQLFYTARDSIRYRYSWTGTTDLSQIQTIASCESPISSNQYLTWTKRENGISHLYYGAIPASGEVTPIEINYSTDLILHTQILFNPKPPSIDLVWTEYSEIDSLGYIYYLNLPLTEVAPKYAFDMGTETPVPILVQRNGYKTLGPEDYKTFDYDSTELIYHLTLHSPHIKYKIRWTYYHEEPNKLKLQFNIDDILHHNRWVNPGEKITEEAWIPDACVQDNEITIKVKRLSGTIAVLSGLEIETEEVVGGGPQGGEAQISNPFYFERIHPNPFKDKIIIRYMIQDAGYTIPDITLKIYDVTGRLVRDLSQNLILCIVNNKSSLDWYGDDSSGRKVPAGVYFVRLEAEGYVEIEKVIFLR
;
A
#
# COMPACT_ATOMS: atom_id res chain seq x y z
N MET A 1 -26.37 31.16 -0.37
CA MET A 1 -25.65 31.10 0.91
C MET A 1 -25.94 29.75 1.53
N TRP A 2 -24.93 28.92 1.82
CA TRP A 2 -25.09 27.70 2.62
C TRP A 2 -23.95 27.60 3.64
N TRP A 3 -24.27 26.95 4.76
CA TRP A 3 -23.66 27.08 6.10
C TRP A 3 -23.66 25.68 6.75
N THR A 4 -22.55 25.23 7.38
CA THR A 4 -22.55 24.09 8.32
C THR A 4 -21.49 24.28 9.43
N LYS A 5 -21.83 23.90 10.66
CA LYS A 5 -20.91 23.64 11.79
C LYS A 5 -21.19 22.20 12.22
N SER A 6 -20.24 21.28 12.07
CA SER A 6 -20.32 19.92 12.63
C SER A 6 -19.57 19.91 13.96
N THR A 7 -20.18 19.33 15.00
CA THR A 7 -19.55 19.13 16.31
C THR A 7 -19.64 17.67 16.70
N ASP A 8 -18.53 16.93 16.61
CA ASP A 8 -18.39 15.64 17.29
C ASP A 8 -17.13 15.51 18.17
N ASN A 9 -16.15 16.43 18.13
CA ASN A 9 -14.91 16.30 18.94
C ASN A 9 -14.32 17.62 19.47
N GLY A 10 -15.12 18.66 19.71
CA GLY A 10 -14.64 19.86 20.42
C GLY A 10 -13.60 20.73 19.70
N GLN A 11 -13.29 20.46 18.42
CA GLN A 11 -12.58 21.41 17.55
C GLN A 11 -13.55 22.08 16.59
N SER A 12 -13.73 23.39 16.76
CA SER A 12 -14.63 24.23 15.97
C SER A 12 -13.90 24.80 14.75
N TRP A 13 -14.35 24.42 13.54
CA TRP A 13 -14.01 25.14 12.31
C TRP A 13 -15.27 25.85 11.79
N SER A 14 -15.26 27.18 11.73
CA SER A 14 -16.38 27.96 11.20
C SER A 14 -16.29 28.04 9.67
N LEU A 15 -17.13 27.27 8.96
CA LEU A 15 -17.33 27.44 7.52
C LEU A 15 -18.42 28.48 7.26
N ALA A 16 -18.07 29.75 7.51
CA ALA A 16 -18.83 30.90 7.02
C ALA A 16 -17.82 32.03 6.73
N ARG A 17 -17.41 32.18 5.47
CA ARG A 17 -16.55 33.29 5.03
C ARG A 17 -17.09 33.92 3.75
N ASN A 18 -17.23 35.25 3.78
CA ASN A 18 -17.52 36.20 2.69
C ASN A 18 -17.72 35.63 1.27
N LEU A 19 -18.93 35.12 0.99
CA LEU A 19 -19.31 34.50 -0.29
C LEU A 19 -19.84 35.47 -1.37
N ALA A 20 -19.66 36.79 -1.25
CA ALA A 20 -20.16 37.75 -2.24
C ALA A 20 -19.12 38.83 -2.58
N GLY A 21 -18.98 39.14 -3.87
CA GLY A 21 -18.06 40.15 -4.38
C GLY A 21 -18.38 41.54 -3.81
N THR A 22 -17.42 42.15 -3.13
CA THR A 22 -17.63 43.38 -2.36
C THR A 22 -17.55 44.63 -3.23
N GLY A 23 -18.69 45.04 -3.78
CA GLY A 23 -19.04 46.45 -3.72
C GLY A 23 -19.51 46.80 -2.29
N PRO A 24 -19.64 48.08 -1.95
CA PRO A 24 -20.04 48.53 -0.61
C PRO A 24 -21.40 47.99 -0.11
N GLU A 25 -22.22 47.39 -0.97
CA GLU A 25 -23.59 46.96 -0.66
C GLU A 25 -23.75 45.44 -0.41
N THR A 26 -22.66 44.66 -0.30
CA THR A 26 -22.75 43.20 -0.06
C THR A 26 -22.49 42.80 1.40
N PRO A 27 -23.33 41.92 2.00
CA PRO A 27 -23.17 41.51 3.40
C PRO A 27 -21.98 40.57 3.64
N SER A 28 -21.29 40.77 4.76
CA SER A 28 -20.37 39.81 5.37
C SER A 28 -21.11 38.92 6.37
N VAL A 29 -20.84 37.61 6.36
CA VAL A 29 -21.63 36.61 7.09
C VAL A 29 -20.71 35.67 7.88
N VAL A 30 -21.08 35.40 9.14
CA VAL A 30 -20.39 34.45 10.04
C VAL A 30 -21.38 33.53 10.76
N ALA A 31 -20.86 32.67 11.61
CA ALA A 31 -21.55 31.53 12.18
C ALA A 31 -21.36 31.36 13.71
N ALA A 32 -22.37 31.62 14.54
CA ALA A 32 -22.31 31.37 15.98
C ALA A 32 -22.65 29.92 16.36
N SER A 33 -22.17 29.44 17.51
CA SER A 33 -22.54 28.15 18.09
C SER A 33 -24.02 28.13 18.50
N PRO A 34 -24.84 27.16 18.07
CA PRO A 34 -24.53 25.89 17.39
C PRO A 34 -24.62 25.92 15.85
N GLY A 35 -25.10 27.01 15.27
CA GLY A 35 -25.85 26.93 14.03
C GLY A 35 -26.26 28.26 13.40
N LEU A 36 -26.03 29.35 14.12
CA LEU A 36 -26.85 30.54 13.97
C LEU A 36 -26.13 31.60 13.14
N PRO A 37 -26.70 32.04 12.00
CA PRO A 37 -26.04 32.99 11.12
C PRO A 37 -26.08 34.40 11.69
N CYS A 38 -24.96 35.10 11.52
CA CYS A 38 -24.83 36.51 11.82
C CYS A 38 -24.37 37.26 10.57
N PHE A 39 -24.93 38.44 10.34
CA PHE A 39 -24.77 39.25 9.14
C PHE A 39 -24.30 40.65 9.52
N VAL A 40 -23.41 41.21 8.72
CA VAL A 40 -23.12 42.63 8.74
C VAL A 40 -23.12 43.17 7.33
N TRP A 41 -23.70 44.33 7.10
CA TRP A 41 -23.65 45.02 5.83
C TRP A 41 -23.67 46.52 6.04
N GLN A 42 -23.40 47.25 4.96
CA GLN A 42 -23.52 48.69 4.93
C GLN A 42 -24.81 49.05 4.20
N GLU A 43 -25.68 49.85 4.82
CA GLU A 43 -26.83 50.45 4.16
C GLU A 43 -26.45 51.82 3.63
N LYS A 44 -26.87 52.10 2.39
CA LYS A 44 -26.64 53.37 1.71
C LYS A 44 -27.98 54.07 1.51
N THR A 45 -28.12 55.26 2.10
CA THR A 45 -29.33 56.09 1.98
C THR A 45 -29.00 57.48 1.42
N GLY A 46 -29.99 58.19 0.89
CA GLY A 46 -29.81 59.51 0.25
C GLY A 46 -29.58 59.45 -1.27
N THR A 47 -29.23 60.59 -1.86
CA THR A 47 -29.00 60.77 -3.30
C THR A 47 -27.65 61.43 -3.57
N ALA A 48 -27.03 61.11 -4.70
CA ALA A 48 -25.73 61.67 -5.07
C ALA A 48 -25.79 63.22 -5.07
N PRO A 49 -24.79 63.91 -4.48
CA PRO A 49 -23.55 63.40 -3.89
C PRO A 49 -23.62 63.09 -2.38
N ASN A 50 -24.77 63.31 -1.74
CA ASN A 50 -24.96 63.25 -0.29
C ASN A 50 -25.48 61.89 0.16
N PHE A 51 -24.64 60.87 0.03
CA PHE A 51 -24.94 59.54 0.56
C PHE A 51 -24.62 59.47 2.05
N VAL A 52 -25.49 58.78 2.78
CA VAL A 52 -25.30 58.41 4.18
C VAL A 52 -25.13 56.90 4.26
N TYR A 53 -24.14 56.46 5.04
CA TYR A 53 -23.79 55.06 5.19
C TYR A 53 -23.85 54.62 6.65
N ASP A 54 -24.59 53.52 6.88
CA ASP A 54 -24.81 52.92 8.18
C ASP A 54 -24.28 51.48 8.20
N ILE A 55 -23.68 51.02 9.30
CA ILE A 55 -23.34 49.62 9.51
C ILE A 55 -24.49 48.94 10.23
N VAL A 56 -25.07 47.94 9.59
CA VAL A 56 -26.17 47.17 10.15
C VAL A 56 -25.68 45.75 10.46
N TYR A 57 -25.98 45.30 11.67
CA TYR A 57 -25.75 43.93 12.14
C TYR A 57 -27.09 43.24 12.37
N ALA A 58 -27.17 41.97 11.97
CA ALA A 58 -28.31 41.13 12.28
C ALA A 58 -27.89 39.71 12.65
N TYR A 59 -28.67 39.03 13.48
CA TYR A 59 -28.50 37.61 13.76
C TYR A 59 -29.86 36.91 13.82
N ILE A 60 -29.85 35.60 13.61
CA ILE A 60 -31.04 34.75 13.75
C ILE A 60 -30.89 33.96 15.05
N ASP A 61 -31.88 34.03 15.94
CA ASP A 61 -31.88 33.27 17.18
C ASP A 61 -32.29 31.79 16.96
N ALA A 62 -32.19 30.97 18.02
CA ALA A 62 -32.54 29.56 17.95
C ALA A 62 -34.03 29.30 17.64
N GLN A 63 -34.89 30.31 17.79
CA GLN A 63 -36.32 30.25 17.49
C GLN A 63 -36.62 30.73 16.05
N GLY A 64 -35.61 31.17 15.30
CA GLY A 64 -35.73 31.66 13.93
C GLY A 64 -36.10 33.14 13.82
N ASN A 65 -36.11 33.89 14.93
CA ASN A 65 -36.38 35.33 14.89
C ASN A 65 -35.15 36.09 14.43
N ILE A 66 -35.37 37.12 13.61
CA ILE A 66 -34.32 38.01 13.12
C ILE A 66 -34.20 39.21 14.05
N HIS A 67 -33.03 39.36 14.68
CA HIS A 67 -32.67 40.51 15.51
C HIS A 67 -31.76 41.42 14.70
N ARG A 68 -32.17 42.67 14.45
CA ARG A 68 -31.44 43.66 13.64
C ARG A 68 -31.10 44.88 14.49
N THR A 69 -29.88 45.40 14.34
CA THR A 69 -29.44 46.64 14.98
C THR A 69 -28.49 47.43 14.08
N THR A 70 -28.47 48.75 14.24
CA THR A 70 -27.51 49.63 13.58
C THR A 70 -26.35 49.87 14.56
N LEU A 71 -25.13 49.48 14.19
CA LEU A 71 -23.95 49.58 15.06
C LEU A 71 -23.25 50.94 14.95
N LEU A 72 -23.26 51.52 13.75
CA LEU A 72 -22.72 52.83 13.43
C LEU A 72 -23.64 53.49 12.41
N ASP A 73 -23.95 54.76 12.59
CA ASP A 73 -24.84 55.52 11.71
C ASP A 73 -24.21 56.81 11.21
N ASN A 74 -24.78 57.37 10.14
CA ASN A 74 -24.53 58.74 9.66
C ASN A 74 -23.11 59.04 9.16
N THR A 75 -22.44 58.09 8.51
CA THR A 75 -21.14 58.35 7.87
C THR A 75 -21.30 58.80 6.41
N ASN A 76 -20.33 59.58 5.91
CA ASN A 76 -20.36 60.16 4.55
C ASN A 76 -19.41 59.47 3.55
N HIS A 77 -18.88 58.30 3.91
CA HIS A 77 -17.93 57.53 3.11
C HIS A 77 -18.20 56.03 3.23
N ASP A 78 -17.65 55.24 2.31
CA ASP A 78 -17.81 53.79 2.34
C ASP A 78 -17.05 53.15 3.52
N LEU A 79 -17.73 52.27 4.25
CA LEU A 79 -17.21 51.66 5.49
C LEU A 79 -16.65 50.25 5.27
N LEU A 80 -17.12 49.53 4.24
CA LEU A 80 -16.64 48.20 3.83
C LEU A 80 -16.48 47.21 5.01
N PRO A 81 -17.57 46.89 5.74
CA PRO A 81 -17.50 46.05 6.93
C PRO A 81 -17.12 44.60 6.58
N ALA A 82 -16.21 44.02 7.38
CA ALA A 82 -15.83 42.61 7.33
C ALA A 82 -15.86 42.02 8.74
N MET A 83 -16.35 40.79 8.86
CA MET A 83 -16.60 40.17 10.16
C MET A 83 -15.96 38.77 10.27
N ALA A 84 -15.45 38.46 11.47
CA ALA A 84 -15.01 37.13 11.87
C ALA A 84 -15.60 36.79 13.25
N ILE A 85 -15.75 35.50 13.54
CA ILE A 85 -16.25 35.00 14.82
C ILE A 85 -15.28 33.99 15.41
N THR A 86 -15.05 34.07 16.71
CA THR A 86 -14.22 33.16 17.49
C THR A 86 -14.98 31.90 17.90
N SER A 87 -14.27 30.91 18.44
CA SER A 87 -14.87 29.67 18.93
C SER A 87 -15.82 29.87 20.13
N ASP A 88 -15.64 30.95 20.89
CA ASP A 88 -16.47 31.38 22.03
C ASP A 88 -17.54 32.42 21.64
N ASP A 89 -17.91 32.46 20.36
CA ASP A 89 -18.97 33.30 19.79
C ASP A 89 -18.80 34.82 20.00
N GLN A 90 -17.54 35.27 20.09
CA GLN A 90 -17.19 36.69 20.02
C GLN A 90 -17.02 37.12 18.57
N ILE A 91 -17.69 38.20 18.21
CA ILE A 91 -17.60 38.81 16.89
C ILE A 91 -16.53 39.89 16.90
N TYR A 92 -15.62 39.80 15.94
CA TYR A 92 -14.76 40.90 15.52
C TYR A 92 -15.30 41.50 14.23
N LEU A 93 -15.63 42.78 14.28
CA LEU A 93 -16.13 43.55 13.13
C LEU A 93 -15.12 44.63 12.76
N ALA A 94 -14.49 44.50 11.60
CA ALA A 94 -13.57 45.49 11.07
C ALA A 94 -14.25 46.35 9.98
N PHE A 95 -14.01 47.65 10.00
CA PHE A 95 -14.49 48.58 8.98
C PHE A 95 -13.57 49.79 8.88
N ILE A 96 -13.66 50.50 7.77
CA ILE A 96 -12.90 51.71 7.50
C ILE A 96 -13.66 52.89 8.10
N HIS A 97 -12.96 53.74 8.84
CA HIS A 97 -13.52 54.93 9.42
C HIS A 97 -12.57 56.11 9.19
N THR A 98 -13.03 57.09 8.42
CA THR A 98 -12.31 58.34 8.14
C THR A 98 -12.69 59.39 9.19
N TYR A 99 -11.74 59.79 10.03
CA TYR A 99 -11.86 61.03 10.79
C TYR A 99 -11.33 62.17 9.94
N GLY A 100 -12.17 63.13 9.52
CA GLY A 100 -11.78 64.49 9.08
C GLY A 100 -10.60 64.65 8.08
N ASN A 101 -10.08 65.88 7.97
CA ASN A 101 -9.00 66.28 7.04
C ASN A 101 -7.60 65.76 7.47
N TYR A 102 -7.41 64.44 7.61
CA TYR A 102 -6.12 63.83 7.95
C TYR A 102 -5.57 63.01 6.79
N SER A 103 -4.24 62.95 6.63
CA SER A 103 -3.47 62.30 5.54
C SER A 103 -3.59 60.78 5.38
N SER A 104 -4.46 60.10 6.16
CA SER A 104 -4.62 58.64 6.18
C SER A 104 -5.93 58.22 6.86
N ASP A 105 -6.56 57.12 6.41
CA ASP A 105 -7.74 56.52 7.03
C ASP A 105 -7.39 55.65 8.26
N THR A 106 -8.40 55.25 9.03
CA THR A 106 -8.23 54.30 10.16
C THR A 106 -9.15 53.10 9.97
N ILE A 107 -8.61 51.89 10.10
CA ILE A 107 -9.41 50.67 10.21
C ILE A 107 -9.74 50.47 11.69
N ALA A 108 -11.02 50.53 12.02
CA ALA A 108 -11.52 50.25 13.36
C ALA A 108 -11.95 48.78 13.45
N CYS A 109 -11.63 48.11 14.55
CA CYS A 109 -12.13 46.78 14.85
C CYS A 109 -12.93 46.81 16.15
N LEU A 110 -14.19 46.40 16.10
CA LEU A 110 -15.08 46.25 17.25
C LEU A 110 -15.09 44.81 17.73
N LYS A 111 -15.35 44.63 19.03
CA LYS A 111 -15.59 43.33 19.65
C LYS A 111 -16.90 43.33 20.42
N PHE A 112 -17.76 42.34 20.18
CA PHE A 112 -19.03 42.11 20.89
C PHE A 112 -19.46 40.65 20.86
N ASN A 113 -20.42 40.27 21.70
CA ASN A 113 -21.02 38.92 21.68
C ASN A 113 -22.09 38.84 20.58
N HIS A 114 -22.16 37.74 19.83
CA HIS A 114 -23.10 37.59 18.71
C HIS A 114 -24.58 37.88 19.06
N SER A 115 -25.04 37.51 20.26
CA SER A 115 -26.44 37.70 20.69
C SER A 115 -26.68 39.01 21.44
N ASN A 116 -25.61 39.69 21.86
CA ASN A 116 -25.65 40.98 22.54
C ASN A 116 -24.70 41.97 21.85
N PRO A 117 -25.17 42.70 20.82
CA PRO A 117 -24.34 43.57 19.98
C PRO A 117 -23.87 44.86 20.67
N GLN A 118 -23.82 44.89 22.00
CA GLN A 118 -23.11 45.92 22.75
C GLN A 118 -21.61 45.75 22.55
N TYR A 119 -20.99 46.74 21.91
CA TYR A 119 -19.62 46.63 21.42
C TYR A 119 -18.62 47.48 22.20
N SER A 120 -17.36 47.05 22.13
CA SER A 120 -16.19 47.82 22.52
C SER A 120 -15.27 47.98 21.31
N ILE A 121 -14.50 49.08 21.28
CA ILE A 121 -13.45 49.24 20.28
C ILE A 121 -12.27 48.37 20.71
N TYR A 122 -11.98 47.32 19.93
CA TYR A 122 -10.90 46.38 20.21
C TYR A 122 -9.53 46.94 19.79
N CYS A 123 -9.43 47.45 18.56
CA CYS A 123 -8.22 48.11 18.09
C CYS A 123 -8.50 49.12 16.98
N LYS A 124 -7.54 50.03 16.76
CA LYS A 124 -7.51 50.95 15.61
C LYS A 124 -6.17 50.79 14.90
N ILE A 125 -6.21 50.69 13.57
CA ILE A 125 -5.01 50.52 12.72
C ILE A 125 -4.96 51.69 11.76
N ARG A 126 -3.84 52.42 11.73
CA ARG A 126 -3.62 53.51 10.76
C ARG A 126 -3.23 52.93 9.40
N THR A 127 -3.90 53.37 8.34
CA THR A 127 -3.50 53.08 6.96
C THR A 127 -2.29 53.93 6.57
N ASP A 128 -1.51 53.51 5.57
CA ASP A 128 -0.39 54.34 5.09
C ASP A 128 -0.87 55.41 4.11
N PHE A 129 -1.94 55.13 3.38
CA PHE A 129 -2.53 56.04 2.41
C PHE A 129 -4.06 56.12 2.55
N TYR A 130 -4.67 57.06 1.82
CA TYR A 130 -6.12 57.18 1.71
C TYR A 130 -6.73 56.02 0.90
N ARG A 131 -7.93 55.58 1.30
CA ARG A 131 -8.77 54.57 0.62
C ARG A 131 -8.24 53.13 0.64
N PRO A 132 -8.13 52.49 1.83
CA PRO A 132 -8.03 51.04 1.90
C PRO A 132 -9.23 50.37 1.18
N GLU A 133 -8.97 49.32 0.43
CA GLU A 133 -9.95 48.54 -0.31
C GLU A 133 -9.87 47.06 0.08
N ASN A 134 -10.95 46.31 -0.20
CA ASN A 134 -11.02 44.85 -0.02
C ASN A 134 -10.63 44.35 1.37
N LEU A 135 -10.99 45.07 2.43
CA LEU A 135 -10.74 44.69 3.81
C LEU A 135 -11.32 43.29 4.13
N ARG A 136 -10.49 42.42 4.70
CA ARG A 136 -10.85 41.08 5.16
C ARG A 136 -10.30 40.83 6.56
N ILE A 137 -10.97 39.97 7.31
CA ILE A 137 -10.61 39.60 8.68
C ILE A 137 -10.75 38.09 8.87
N ALA A 138 -9.83 37.50 9.63
CA ALA A 138 -9.88 36.13 10.13
C ALA A 138 -9.44 36.12 11.60
N VAL A 139 -9.75 35.05 12.33
CA VAL A 139 -9.27 34.83 13.70
C VAL A 139 -8.36 33.62 13.75
N ASP A 140 -7.29 33.69 14.53
CA ASP A 140 -6.41 32.54 14.78
C ASP A 140 -6.92 31.66 15.93
N ASN A 141 -6.21 30.58 16.20
CA ASN A 141 -6.54 29.64 17.28
C ASN A 141 -6.39 30.25 18.69
N SER A 142 -5.77 31.43 18.81
CA SER A 142 -5.65 32.18 20.05
C SER A 142 -6.72 33.28 20.17
N ASN A 143 -7.72 33.28 19.28
CA ASN A 143 -8.81 34.25 19.21
C ASN A 143 -8.36 35.70 18.95
N TYR A 144 -7.21 35.88 18.29
CA TYR A 144 -6.72 37.18 17.83
C TYR A 144 -7.16 37.47 16.39
N PRO A 145 -7.65 38.70 16.10
CA PRO A 145 -8.03 39.09 14.75
C PRO A 145 -6.79 39.41 13.89
N HIS A 146 -6.81 38.88 12.67
CA HIS A 146 -5.88 39.18 11.59
C HIS A 146 -6.61 39.84 10.44
N LEU A 147 -6.11 40.97 9.98
CA LEU A 147 -6.70 41.79 8.94
C LEU A 147 -5.81 41.81 7.70
N VAL A 148 -6.42 41.81 6.52
CA VAL A 148 -5.74 42.05 5.24
C VAL A 148 -6.54 43.05 4.41
N TRP A 149 -5.86 43.94 3.70
CA TRP A 149 -6.46 44.90 2.78
C TRP A 149 -5.45 45.31 1.72
N ASP A 150 -5.92 45.96 0.65
CA ASP A 150 -5.04 46.64 -0.30
C ASP A 150 -5.17 48.16 -0.23
N GLU A 151 -4.07 48.86 -0.44
CA GLU A 151 -4.04 50.33 -0.59
C GLU A 151 -3.37 50.69 -1.90
N TYR A 152 -3.73 51.84 -2.47
CA TYR A 152 -3.07 52.42 -3.62
C TYR A 152 -2.57 53.83 -3.35
N TYR A 153 -1.48 54.21 -3.99
CA TYR A 153 -0.94 55.56 -3.96
C TYR A 153 -0.26 55.89 -5.29
N PHE A 154 -0.04 57.17 -5.56
CA PHE A 154 0.60 57.60 -6.80
C PHE A 154 2.05 58.02 -6.54
N ILE A 155 2.98 57.48 -7.32
CA ILE A 155 4.37 57.94 -7.40
C ILE A 155 4.57 58.65 -8.74
N ASN A 156 5.16 59.85 -8.72
CA ASN A 156 5.52 60.56 -9.94
C ASN A 156 6.78 59.94 -10.55
N TYR A 157 6.65 59.43 -11.77
CA TYR A 157 7.77 58.98 -12.59
C TYR A 157 7.88 59.90 -13.82
N GLY A 158 8.72 60.93 -13.72
CA GLY A 158 8.78 61.99 -14.74
C GLY A 158 7.49 62.82 -14.76
N SER A 159 6.90 63.01 -15.94
CA SER A 159 5.63 63.75 -16.13
C SER A 159 4.36 62.92 -15.92
N GLN A 160 4.49 61.63 -15.54
CA GLN A 160 3.35 60.74 -15.34
C GLN A 160 3.25 60.28 -13.87
N ALA A 161 2.10 60.52 -13.25
CA ALA A 161 1.72 59.89 -11.99
C ALA A 161 1.39 58.41 -12.23
N LYS A 162 1.99 57.50 -11.47
CA LYS A 162 1.78 56.05 -11.59
C LYS A 162 1.19 55.48 -10.30
N GLU A 163 0.10 54.73 -10.43
CA GLU A 163 -0.53 54.01 -9.31
C GLU A 163 0.34 52.82 -8.88
N VAL A 164 0.60 52.70 -7.58
CA VAL A 164 1.25 51.57 -6.93
C VAL A 164 0.27 50.97 -5.93
N ARG A 165 0.10 49.65 -5.95
CA ARG A 165 -0.74 48.92 -4.98
C ARG A 165 0.08 48.05 -4.05
N ARG A 166 -0.32 48.00 -2.78
CA ARG A 166 0.25 47.16 -1.73
C ARG A 166 -0.83 46.37 -1.02
N ILE A 167 -0.51 45.14 -0.65
CA ILE A 167 -1.32 44.31 0.24
C ILE A 167 -0.67 44.33 1.62
N TYR A 168 -1.45 44.72 2.62
CA TYR A 168 -1.01 44.79 4.01
C TYR A 168 -1.64 43.68 4.83
N HIS A 169 -0.88 43.14 5.78
CA HIS A 169 -1.35 42.27 6.83
C HIS A 169 -1.16 42.95 8.18
N SER A 170 -2.16 42.86 9.05
CA SER A 170 -2.09 43.36 10.41
C SER A 170 -2.70 42.36 11.39
N TRP A 171 -2.26 42.43 12.65
CA TRP A 171 -2.85 41.69 13.75
C TRP A 171 -2.87 42.54 15.01
N SER A 172 -3.79 42.24 15.92
CA SER A 172 -3.88 42.94 17.21
C SER A 172 -4.16 41.97 18.34
N THR A 173 -3.51 42.22 19.48
CA THR A 173 -3.74 41.51 20.75
C THR A 173 -4.64 42.29 21.71
N GLY A 174 -5.19 43.44 21.28
CA GLY A 174 -5.96 44.38 22.11
C GLY A 174 -5.11 45.40 22.88
N SER A 175 -3.82 45.14 23.13
CA SER A 175 -2.88 46.08 23.78
C SER A 175 -1.97 46.85 22.80
N GLY A 176 -2.03 46.50 21.50
CA GLY A 176 -1.28 47.11 20.40
C GLY A 176 -1.65 46.49 19.05
N SER A 177 -1.24 47.11 17.95
CA SER A 177 -1.40 46.59 16.58
C SER A 177 -0.08 46.69 15.81
N ALA A 178 0.21 45.67 15.00
CA ALA A 178 1.36 45.64 14.10
C ALA A 178 0.89 45.52 12.65
N LYS A 179 1.64 46.08 11.69
CA LYS A 179 1.32 46.09 10.26
C LYS A 179 2.56 45.79 9.44
N GLU A 180 2.43 44.94 8.42
CA GLU A 180 3.50 44.54 7.50
C GLU A 180 3.00 44.51 6.04
N ILE A 181 3.93 44.64 5.09
CA ILE A 181 3.64 44.52 3.65
C ILE A 181 3.78 43.04 3.24
N VAL A 182 2.71 42.47 2.69
CA VAL A 182 2.65 41.08 2.22
C VAL A 182 3.11 40.97 0.77
N ALA A 183 2.67 41.92 -0.06
CA ALA A 183 3.02 42.01 -1.46
C ALA A 183 2.91 43.46 -1.93
N GLU A 184 3.80 43.86 -2.84
CA GLU A 184 3.78 45.16 -3.51
C GLU A 184 3.81 44.92 -5.01
N GLY A 185 2.94 45.60 -5.76
CA GLY A 185 2.96 45.54 -7.21
C GLY A 185 3.97 46.52 -7.80
N TRP A 186 5.27 46.15 -7.89
CA TRP A 186 6.24 46.65 -8.88
C TRP A 186 7.61 45.91 -8.83
N LEU A 187 8.21 45.53 -9.98
CA LEU A 187 9.68 45.58 -10.28
C LEU A 187 10.11 44.91 -11.63
N SER A 188 10.92 45.65 -12.40
CA SER A 188 11.68 45.33 -13.63
C SER A 188 10.87 45.03 -14.93
N GLY A 189 10.98 45.90 -15.94
CA GLY A 189 10.38 45.72 -17.28
C GLY A 189 9.33 46.77 -17.69
N ALA A 190 8.85 46.70 -18.95
CA ALA A 190 8.05 47.74 -19.61
C ALA A 190 6.53 47.73 -19.32
N LEU A 191 5.99 46.78 -18.53
CA LEU A 191 4.54 46.61 -18.31
C LEU A 191 4.17 46.61 -16.81
N ARG A 192 3.08 47.30 -16.42
CA ARG A 192 2.63 47.38 -15.01
C ARG A 192 1.92 46.09 -14.56
N ARG A 193 2.19 45.65 -13.32
CA ARG A 193 1.52 44.54 -12.63
C ARG A 193 0.81 45.07 -11.37
N ILE A 194 -0.50 44.89 -11.26
CA ILE A 194 -1.34 45.45 -10.20
C ILE A 194 -1.81 44.31 -9.28
N VAL A 195 -1.38 44.34 -8.01
CA VAL A 195 -1.88 43.44 -6.95
C VAL A 195 -3.18 43.99 -6.36
N ARG A 196 -4.20 43.15 -6.14
CA ARG A 196 -5.48 43.58 -5.56
C ARG A 196 -6.31 42.44 -4.99
N ALA A 197 -7.37 42.79 -4.25
CA ALA A 197 -8.39 41.88 -3.75
C ALA A 197 -7.82 40.71 -2.92
N PRO A 198 -7.05 41.00 -1.85
CA PRO A 198 -6.53 39.97 -0.98
C PRO A 198 -7.64 39.22 -0.25
N ASP A 199 -7.32 38.01 0.18
CA ASP A 199 -8.14 37.22 1.09
C ASP A 199 -7.24 36.45 2.06
N ILE A 200 -7.73 36.20 3.27
CA ILE A 200 -6.91 35.68 4.39
C ILE A 200 -7.56 34.47 5.06
N ARG A 201 -6.71 33.54 5.50
CA ARG A 201 -7.08 32.53 6.49
C ARG A 201 -5.99 32.26 7.51
N CYS A 202 -6.43 32.02 8.74
CA CYS A 202 -5.60 31.43 9.78
C CYS A 202 -5.74 29.90 9.73
N VAL A 203 -4.62 29.22 9.89
CA VAL A 203 -4.50 27.75 10.03
C VAL A 203 -3.74 27.44 11.32
N SER A 204 -3.71 26.16 11.73
CA SER A 204 -3.19 25.77 13.04
C SER A 204 -1.78 26.28 13.37
N ASN A 205 -0.91 26.40 12.35
CA ASN A 205 0.49 26.81 12.51
C ASN A 205 0.86 28.06 11.66
N GLY A 206 -0.11 28.89 11.28
CA GLY A 206 0.20 30.05 10.44
C GLY A 206 -0.96 30.80 9.80
N ILE A 207 -0.59 31.69 8.87
CA ILE A 207 -1.51 32.56 8.13
C ILE A 207 -1.25 32.36 6.64
N GLN A 208 -2.31 32.37 5.86
CA GLN A 208 -2.25 32.19 4.42
C GLN A 208 -3.06 33.29 3.75
N ILE A 209 -2.44 33.96 2.78
CA ILE A 209 -3.02 35.08 2.04
C ILE A 209 -2.91 34.78 0.56
N CYS A 210 -4.01 34.96 -0.18
CA CYS A 210 -4.00 34.94 -1.64
C CYS A 210 -4.51 36.25 -2.21
N TRP A 211 -4.10 36.58 -3.43
CA TRP A 211 -4.51 37.81 -4.11
C TRP A 211 -4.47 37.66 -5.62
N ARG A 212 -5.02 38.65 -6.31
CA ARG A 212 -5.00 38.74 -7.77
C ARG A 212 -3.87 39.64 -8.24
N LEU A 213 -3.25 39.25 -9.35
CA LEU A 213 -2.33 40.09 -10.10
C LEU A 213 -2.87 40.29 -11.52
N SER A 214 -3.08 41.54 -11.94
CA SER A 214 -3.41 41.87 -13.34
C SER A 214 -2.27 42.63 -14.01
N ILE A 215 -2.10 42.46 -15.32
CA ILE A 215 -1.11 43.20 -16.11
C ILE A 215 -1.82 44.35 -16.85
N GLU A 216 -1.26 45.56 -16.87
CA GLU A 216 -1.91 46.75 -17.44
C GLU A 216 -2.24 46.62 -18.93
N ALA A 217 -1.45 45.86 -19.70
CA ALA A 217 -1.76 45.56 -21.10
C ALA A 217 -3.06 44.75 -21.27
N ASN A 218 -3.52 44.05 -20.23
CA ASN A 218 -4.75 43.28 -20.25
C ASN A 218 -5.41 43.20 -18.84
N PRO A 219 -6.14 44.25 -18.41
CA PRO A 219 -6.68 44.35 -17.06
C PRO A 219 -7.80 43.35 -16.75
N TRP A 220 -8.26 42.59 -17.75
CA TRP A 220 -9.32 41.58 -17.64
C TRP A 220 -8.78 40.17 -17.43
N VAL A 221 -7.45 40.04 -17.40
CA VAL A 221 -6.73 38.79 -17.22
C VAL A 221 -5.99 38.84 -15.88
N TYR A 222 -6.22 37.82 -15.06
CA TYR A 222 -5.67 37.76 -13.70
C TYR A 222 -4.87 36.49 -13.48
N GLU A 223 -3.73 36.63 -12.82
CA GLU A 223 -3.01 35.54 -12.18
C GLU A 223 -3.37 35.53 -10.68
N ILE A 224 -3.38 34.35 -10.06
CA ILE A 224 -3.60 34.22 -8.62
C ILE A 224 -2.28 33.89 -7.96
N TYR A 225 -1.97 34.62 -6.90
CA TYR A 225 -0.76 34.45 -6.10
C TYR A 225 -1.13 34.12 -4.66
N TYR A 226 -0.21 33.45 -3.98
CA TYR A 226 -0.33 33.02 -2.61
C TYR A 226 0.96 33.23 -1.83
N ARG A 227 0.82 33.52 -0.53
CA ARG A 227 1.92 33.57 0.42
C ARG A 227 1.46 33.07 1.78
N ALA A 228 2.32 32.33 2.46
CA ALA A 228 2.08 31.85 3.81
C ALA A 228 3.07 32.45 4.81
N ARG A 229 2.66 32.52 6.07
CA ARG A 229 3.47 32.89 7.23
C ARG A 229 3.37 31.77 8.27
N SER A 230 4.52 31.35 8.80
CA SER A 230 4.60 30.48 9.98
C SER A 230 5.52 31.13 11.01
N GLY A 231 5.06 31.23 12.26
CA GLY A 231 5.70 32.08 13.26
C GLY A 231 5.82 33.54 12.79
N ASN A 232 7.03 34.10 12.86
CA ASN A 232 7.31 35.49 12.47
C ASN A 232 7.79 35.65 11.02
N ASN A 233 7.93 34.57 10.25
CA ASN A 233 8.56 34.62 8.93
C ASN A 233 7.55 34.35 7.81
N TRP A 234 7.55 35.22 6.80
CA TRP A 234 6.84 35.00 5.55
C TRP A 234 7.62 34.07 4.63
N GLY A 235 6.96 33.08 4.05
CA GLY A 235 7.50 32.25 2.97
C GLY A 235 7.60 32.99 1.63
N ALA A 236 8.03 32.27 0.59
CA ALA A 236 8.07 32.80 -0.77
C ALA A 236 6.67 33.11 -1.32
N ILE A 237 6.61 34.05 -2.26
CA ILE A 237 5.40 34.32 -3.05
C ILE A 237 5.30 33.25 -4.13
N ILE A 238 4.16 32.58 -4.24
CA ILE A 238 3.92 31.48 -5.17
C ILE A 238 2.82 31.88 -6.15
N GLN A 239 3.08 31.74 -7.46
CA GLN A 239 2.06 31.85 -8.50
C GLN A 239 1.26 30.54 -8.55
N ILE A 240 -0.06 30.62 -8.40
CA ILE A 240 -0.95 29.46 -8.33
C ILE A 240 -1.48 29.08 -9.72
N THR A 241 -1.69 30.07 -10.59
CA THR A 241 -2.21 29.87 -11.95
C THR A 241 -1.09 29.99 -12.97
N GLN A 242 -0.73 28.90 -13.65
CA GLN A 242 0.25 28.92 -14.76
C GLN A 242 -0.32 29.48 -16.06
N ASP A 243 -1.65 29.41 -16.24
CA ASP A 243 -2.39 30.09 -17.32
C ASP A 243 -3.14 31.33 -16.78
N PRO A 244 -3.12 32.47 -17.51
CA PRO A 244 -3.86 33.66 -17.10
C PRO A 244 -5.38 33.41 -17.08
N ALA A 245 -6.06 33.69 -15.97
CA ALA A 245 -7.51 33.52 -15.85
C ALA A 245 -8.27 34.61 -16.59
N ILE A 246 -9.22 34.23 -17.46
CA ILE A 246 -10.03 35.16 -18.26
C ILE A 246 -11.34 35.47 -17.51
N GLY A 247 -11.61 36.76 -17.25
CA GLY A 247 -12.97 37.24 -17.00
C GLY A 247 -13.20 38.03 -15.72
N ASN A 248 -14.27 38.84 -15.74
CA ASN A 248 -14.73 39.72 -14.64
C ASN A 248 -15.45 38.99 -13.49
N TYR A 249 -15.06 37.76 -13.18
CA TYR A 249 -15.79 36.97 -12.19
C TYR A 249 -15.39 37.36 -10.76
N PRO A 250 -16.35 37.66 -9.87
CA PRO A 250 -16.07 38.10 -8.50
C PRO A 250 -15.37 37.04 -7.63
N ALA A 251 -15.26 35.78 -8.09
CA ALA A 251 -14.81 34.63 -7.31
C ALA A 251 -13.35 34.17 -7.54
N CYS A 252 -12.63 34.62 -8.58
CA CYS A 252 -11.26 34.16 -8.81
C CYS A 252 -10.32 34.59 -7.66
N GLY A 253 -9.50 33.69 -7.12
CA GLY A 253 -8.53 34.03 -6.05
C GLY A 253 -9.16 34.35 -4.67
N ARG A 254 -10.34 33.81 -4.38
CA ARG A 254 -11.01 33.87 -3.07
C ARG A 254 -10.81 32.59 -2.28
N ILE A 255 -10.71 32.70 -0.95
CA ILE A 255 -10.57 31.55 -0.04
C ILE A 255 -11.92 30.91 0.26
N ILE A 256 -12.07 29.63 -0.10
CA ILE A 256 -13.34 28.89 -0.04
C ILE A 256 -13.50 28.17 1.32
N GLY A 257 -12.40 27.70 1.93
CA GLY A 257 -12.40 27.07 3.26
C GLY A 257 -12.02 25.57 3.23
N GLY A 258 -11.78 24.99 4.42
CA GLY A 258 -11.22 23.64 4.53
C GLY A 258 -9.82 23.55 3.91
N LYS A 259 -9.50 22.44 3.22
CA LYS A 259 -8.26 22.31 2.45
C LYS A 259 -8.31 23.13 1.14
N VAL A 260 -9.46 23.65 0.71
CA VAL A 260 -9.58 24.39 -0.55
C VAL A 260 -9.13 25.85 -0.38
N LEU A 261 -8.11 26.24 -1.14
CA LEU A 261 -7.56 27.59 -1.16
C LEU A 261 -8.32 28.52 -2.11
N CYS A 262 -8.60 28.17 -3.37
CA CYS A 262 -9.41 29.02 -4.26
C CYS A 262 -9.90 28.26 -5.51
N ALA A 263 -10.78 28.87 -6.31
CA ALA A 263 -11.20 28.36 -7.61
C ALA A 263 -10.93 29.38 -8.73
N ALA A 264 -10.47 28.92 -9.89
CA ALA A 264 -10.33 29.71 -11.12
C ALA A 264 -10.34 28.81 -12.36
N ASN A 265 -10.89 29.27 -13.49
CA ASN A 265 -10.89 28.54 -14.77
C ASN A 265 -11.34 27.05 -14.68
N ASN A 266 -12.46 26.74 -14.01
CA ASN A 266 -12.93 25.36 -13.76
C ASN A 266 -11.94 24.46 -12.99
N LYS A 267 -10.95 25.07 -12.32
CA LYS A 267 -9.92 24.40 -11.53
C LYS A 267 -10.08 24.78 -10.05
N ILE A 268 -9.86 23.83 -9.16
CA ILE A 268 -9.86 24.02 -7.71
C ILE A 268 -8.43 23.86 -7.20
N PHE A 269 -7.98 24.80 -6.38
CA PHE A 269 -6.67 24.81 -5.76
C PHE A 269 -6.79 24.40 -4.29
N VAL A 270 -6.10 23.33 -3.91
CA VAL A 270 -6.15 22.73 -2.57
C VAL A 270 -4.79 22.85 -1.90
N THR A 271 -4.76 23.15 -0.62
CA THR A 271 -3.56 23.36 0.20
C THR A 271 -3.57 22.48 1.43
N TYR A 272 -2.39 22.18 1.96
CA TYR A 272 -2.25 21.49 3.24
C TYR A 272 -2.38 22.48 4.43
N PRO A 273 -3.34 22.29 5.36
CA PRO A 273 -3.47 23.14 6.54
C PRO A 273 -2.33 22.91 7.57
N GLY A 274 -1.74 21.71 7.58
CA GLY A 274 -0.70 21.32 8.53
C GLY A 274 0.74 21.68 8.13
N ASN A 275 0.99 22.03 6.87
CA ASN A 275 2.30 22.48 6.40
C ASN A 275 2.13 23.70 5.49
N PRO A 276 2.51 24.92 5.94
CA PRO A 276 2.31 26.15 5.18
C PRO A 276 3.21 26.28 3.94
N TYR A 277 4.15 25.36 3.72
CA TYR A 277 5.09 25.37 2.59
C TYR A 277 4.72 24.41 1.44
N LYS A 278 3.79 23.46 1.63
CA LYS A 278 3.33 22.59 0.53
C LYS A 278 2.43 23.38 -0.43
N SER A 279 2.80 23.39 -1.71
CA SER A 279 2.14 24.11 -2.81
C SER A 279 0.66 23.73 -2.96
N ALA A 280 -0.12 24.62 -3.57
CA ALA A 280 -1.50 24.33 -3.89
C ALA A 280 -1.58 23.35 -5.07
N VAL A 281 -2.22 22.21 -4.89
CA VAL A 281 -2.41 21.20 -5.94
C VAL A 281 -3.56 21.61 -6.84
N LEU A 282 -3.35 21.46 -8.16
CA LEU A 282 -4.33 21.67 -9.21
C LEU A 282 -5.23 20.43 -9.35
N MET A 283 -6.55 20.57 -9.22
CA MET A 283 -7.50 19.58 -9.74
C MET A 283 -8.08 20.04 -11.07
N GLU A 284 -7.90 19.25 -12.14
CA GLU A 284 -8.43 19.50 -13.48
C GLU A 284 -9.74 18.72 -13.75
N ASN A 285 -10.49 19.13 -14.78
CA ASN A 285 -11.70 18.46 -15.29
C ASN A 285 -12.88 18.32 -14.31
N VAL A 286 -13.27 19.40 -13.62
CA VAL A 286 -14.61 19.46 -13.02
C VAL A 286 -15.64 19.67 -14.13
N ASN A 287 -16.06 18.60 -14.79
CA ASN A 287 -17.26 18.63 -15.61
C ASN A 287 -18.48 18.84 -14.72
N ASN A 288 -19.46 19.61 -15.21
CA ASN A 288 -20.75 19.76 -14.53
C ASN A 288 -21.27 18.36 -14.18
N TYR A 289 -21.57 18.13 -12.90
CA TYR A 289 -22.20 16.94 -12.30
C TYR A 289 -21.30 15.84 -11.67
N ASP A 290 -19.98 15.92 -11.69
CA ASP A 290 -19.15 14.89 -11.04
C ASP A 290 -18.90 15.14 -9.54
N ALA A 291 -18.87 14.05 -8.76
CA ALA A 291 -18.51 14.07 -7.35
C ALA A 291 -17.00 14.33 -7.20
N ILE A 292 -16.63 15.30 -6.37
CA ILE A 292 -15.23 15.71 -6.18
C ILE A 292 -14.65 14.99 -4.95
N PRO A 293 -13.60 14.16 -5.09
CA PRO A 293 -12.85 13.63 -3.96
C PRO A 293 -12.03 14.75 -3.31
N VAL A 294 -12.09 14.89 -1.98
CA VAL A 294 -11.35 15.90 -1.22
C VAL A 294 -10.34 15.17 -0.35
N PRO A 295 -9.11 15.67 -0.14
CA PRO A 295 -8.13 14.95 0.65
C PRO A 295 -8.66 14.70 2.06
N SER A 296 -8.59 13.44 2.45
CA SER A 296 -8.92 12.90 3.76
C SER A 296 -8.73 13.83 4.98
N GLY A 297 -9.71 13.84 5.89
CA GLY A 297 -9.80 14.78 7.03
C GLY A 297 -11.01 15.73 6.97
N THR A 298 -11.87 15.59 5.96
CA THR A 298 -13.15 16.30 5.88
C THR A 298 -14.18 15.56 6.75
N VAL A 299 -14.39 15.98 7.98
CA VAL A 299 -15.61 15.60 8.73
C VAL A 299 -16.70 16.59 8.35
N GLY A 300 -17.58 16.16 7.43
CA GLY A 300 -18.72 16.96 6.93
C GLY A 300 -18.75 17.06 5.41
N GLY A 301 -19.80 16.53 4.78
CA GLY A 301 -20.03 16.70 3.35
C GLY A 301 -20.31 18.17 3.01
N ALA A 302 -19.56 18.75 2.08
CA ALA A 302 -19.86 20.08 1.55
C ALA A 302 -20.43 19.99 0.13
N ALA A 303 -21.52 20.69 -0.13
CA ALA A 303 -22.05 20.91 -1.48
C ALA A 303 -21.77 22.36 -1.89
N GLY A 304 -21.17 22.58 -3.05
CA GLY A 304 -20.89 23.91 -3.60
C GLY A 304 -21.91 24.31 -4.67
N ILE A 305 -22.48 25.52 -4.56
CA ILE A 305 -23.29 26.15 -5.63
C ILE A 305 -22.57 27.42 -6.09
N VAL A 306 -22.22 27.49 -7.37
CA VAL A 306 -21.69 28.69 -8.02
C VAL A 306 -22.86 29.49 -8.61
N TYR A 307 -22.93 30.80 -8.35
CA TYR A 307 -23.88 31.69 -9.02
C TYR A 307 -23.13 32.60 -10.01
N SER A 308 -23.73 32.86 -11.17
CA SER A 308 -23.28 33.93 -12.08
C SER A 308 -24.29 35.08 -12.00
N LYS A 309 -23.81 36.29 -11.68
CA LYS A 309 -24.61 37.52 -11.78
C LYS A 309 -24.27 38.18 -13.11
N ASN A 310 -24.78 37.63 -14.22
CA ASN A 310 -25.06 38.36 -15.47
C ASN A 310 -25.51 37.41 -16.58
N THR A 311 -26.77 36.98 -16.53
CA THR A 311 -27.55 36.69 -17.73
C THR A 311 -29.00 37.01 -17.39
N ASN A 312 -29.68 37.82 -18.20
CA ASN A 312 -31.11 38.16 -18.08
C ASN A 312 -32.03 36.95 -18.35
N ILE A 313 -31.69 35.77 -17.83
CA ILE A 313 -32.42 34.52 -18.00
C ILE A 313 -32.95 34.12 -16.63
N PRO A 314 -34.27 34.17 -16.40
CA PRO A 314 -34.88 33.61 -15.20
C PRO A 314 -34.63 32.10 -15.17
N GLY A 315 -34.05 31.57 -14.07
CA GLY A 315 -34.03 30.11 -13.83
C GLY A 315 -32.67 29.40 -13.78
N LEU A 316 -31.52 30.09 -13.71
CA LEU A 316 -30.21 29.43 -13.55
C LEU A 316 -29.71 29.43 -12.10
N TYR A 317 -30.35 28.61 -11.26
CA TYR A 317 -29.70 28.02 -10.09
C TYR A 317 -29.29 26.59 -10.48
N LYS A 318 -28.00 26.28 -10.55
CA LYS A 318 -27.53 24.90 -10.80
C LYS A 318 -26.50 24.48 -9.76
N LEU A 319 -26.76 23.31 -9.16
CA LEU A 319 -25.86 22.60 -8.25
C LEU A 319 -24.68 22.05 -9.08
N ALA A 320 -23.44 22.38 -8.71
CA ALA A 320 -22.28 22.06 -9.55
C ALA A 320 -21.60 20.73 -9.17
N PHE A 321 -21.60 20.32 -7.90
CA PHE A 321 -21.01 19.05 -7.45
C PHE A 321 -21.47 18.64 -6.03
N THR A 322 -21.31 17.36 -5.70
CA THR A 322 -21.51 16.79 -4.35
C THR A 322 -20.19 16.21 -3.85
N ILE A 323 -19.73 16.58 -2.66
CA ILE A 323 -18.54 15.95 -2.03
C ILE A 323 -18.97 14.67 -1.32
N LYS A 324 -18.39 13.53 -1.71
CA LYS A 324 -18.60 12.23 -1.05
C LYS A 324 -17.41 11.94 -0.14
N THR A 325 -17.65 11.77 1.16
CA THR A 325 -16.60 11.42 2.13
C THR A 325 -16.23 9.96 1.97
N ILE A 326 -14.97 9.68 1.61
CA ILE A 326 -14.40 8.33 1.63
C ILE A 326 -13.64 8.20 2.97
N PRO A 327 -13.72 7.06 3.70
CA PRO A 327 -13.03 6.89 4.98
C PRO A 327 -11.53 7.15 4.86
N TYR A 328 -10.99 7.96 5.76
CA TYR A 328 -9.56 8.18 5.91
C TYR A 328 -8.95 7.21 6.91
N ILE A 329 -7.82 6.62 6.56
CA ILE A 329 -6.84 6.08 7.51
C ILE A 329 -5.67 7.10 7.56
N PRO A 330 -5.29 7.63 8.75
CA PRO A 330 -4.43 8.82 8.99
C PRO A 330 -3.16 8.97 8.13
N PRO A 331 -2.53 10.17 8.07
CA PRO A 331 -1.38 10.38 7.21
C PRO A 331 -0.25 9.52 7.77
N TYR A 332 0.17 8.53 7.01
CA TYR A 332 1.36 7.77 7.35
C TYR A 332 2.50 8.77 7.42
N ASN A 333 3.11 8.93 8.59
CA ASN A 333 4.39 9.62 8.63
C ASN A 333 5.36 8.76 7.81
N PRO A 334 6.15 9.35 6.89
CA PRO A 334 7.18 8.58 6.22
C PRO A 334 8.07 7.99 7.30
N VAL A 335 8.27 6.69 7.23
CA VAL A 335 9.15 5.97 8.13
C VAL A 335 10.58 6.41 7.90
N ILE A 336 10.92 6.70 6.64
CA ILE A 336 12.25 7.12 6.23
C ILE A 336 12.16 8.19 5.16
N VAL A 337 13.04 9.18 5.23
CA VAL A 337 13.18 10.30 4.28
C VAL A 337 14.60 10.31 3.73
N PHE A 338 14.76 10.33 2.40
CA PHE A 338 16.06 10.42 1.75
C PHE A 338 16.09 11.49 0.65
N SER A 339 17.24 12.15 0.51
CA SER A 339 17.52 13.06 -0.60
C SER A 339 18.22 12.33 -1.74
N THR A 340 17.67 12.42 -2.97
CA THR A 340 18.37 11.94 -4.18
C THR A 340 19.05 13.10 -4.91
N PRO A 341 20.23 12.88 -5.53
CA PRO A 341 20.75 13.81 -6.53
C PRO A 341 19.76 13.95 -7.70
N VAL A 342 19.63 15.16 -8.23
CA VAL A 342 18.57 15.67 -9.12
C VAL A 342 18.41 14.93 -10.47
N GLU A 343 19.24 13.93 -10.78
CA GLU A 343 19.36 13.36 -12.13
C GLU A 343 18.89 11.89 -12.29
N THR A 344 18.52 11.17 -11.22
CA THR A 344 18.07 9.76 -11.31
C THR A 344 16.82 9.50 -10.47
N LEU A 345 15.82 8.81 -11.05
CA LEU A 345 14.68 8.27 -10.28
C LEU A 345 15.22 7.46 -9.09
N PRO A 346 14.60 7.55 -7.92
CA PRO A 346 15.16 6.88 -6.77
C PRO A 346 15.11 5.36 -6.89
N GLU A 347 16.22 4.73 -6.55
CA GLU A 347 16.42 3.28 -6.70
C GLU A 347 15.90 2.46 -5.51
N PHE A 348 15.02 3.03 -4.65
CA PHE A 348 14.63 2.59 -3.29
C PHE A 348 14.23 1.12 -3.10
N THR A 349 13.00 0.82 -2.67
CA THR A 349 12.52 -0.52 -2.34
C THR A 349 12.23 -1.35 -3.61
N ALA A 350 12.99 -1.16 -4.69
CA ALA A 350 12.35 -0.94 -5.99
C ALA A 350 12.65 -1.91 -7.13
N TYR A 351 13.89 -1.98 -7.58
CA TYR A 351 14.21 -2.55 -8.89
C TYR A 351 14.49 -4.06 -8.80
N ASN A 352 13.53 -4.83 -8.26
CA ASN A 352 13.63 -6.28 -8.11
C ASN A 352 12.23 -6.90 -7.99
N ASN A 353 11.97 -8.01 -8.68
CA ASN A 353 10.73 -8.77 -8.57
C ASN A 353 10.78 -9.80 -7.42
N SER A 354 11.28 -9.39 -6.26
CA SER A 354 11.49 -10.25 -5.10
C SER A 354 11.10 -9.56 -3.80
N TRP A 355 10.93 -10.36 -2.74
CA TRP A 355 10.61 -9.82 -1.42
C TRP A 355 11.76 -9.02 -0.82
N ARG A 356 11.40 -7.90 -0.22
CA ARG A 356 12.27 -6.99 0.55
C ARG A 356 11.73 -6.71 1.95
N LEU A 357 10.60 -7.34 2.28
CA LEU A 357 9.84 -7.18 3.51
C LEU A 357 9.54 -8.56 4.06
N LEU A 358 9.87 -8.82 5.33
CA LEU A 358 9.50 -10.05 6.03
C LEU A 358 9.46 -9.83 7.55
N ARG A 359 8.85 -10.75 8.29
CA ARG A 359 8.91 -10.78 9.76
C ARG A 359 9.86 -11.87 10.25
N ASP A 360 10.61 -11.56 11.31
CA ASP A 360 11.40 -12.56 12.03
C ASP A 360 10.54 -13.35 13.03
N THR A 361 11.15 -14.35 13.68
CA THR A 361 10.47 -15.19 14.68
C THR A 361 10.09 -14.44 15.96
N GLN A 362 10.61 -13.23 16.16
CA GLN A 362 10.26 -12.35 17.29
C GLN A 362 9.14 -11.36 16.90
N GLY A 363 8.67 -11.39 15.65
CA GLY A 363 7.63 -10.52 15.13
C GLY A 363 8.13 -9.15 14.65
N ARG A 364 9.45 -8.90 14.59
CA ARG A 364 9.99 -7.66 14.02
C ARG A 364 9.83 -7.66 12.51
N LEU A 365 9.37 -6.55 11.93
CA LEU A 365 9.21 -6.42 10.47
C LEU A 365 10.46 -5.78 9.89
N HIS A 366 11.17 -6.51 9.04
CA HIS A 366 12.44 -6.08 8.44
C HIS A 366 12.21 -5.59 7.02
N LEU A 367 12.85 -4.47 6.69
CA LEU A 367 12.83 -3.86 5.36
C LEU A 367 14.27 -3.62 4.91
N VAL A 368 14.56 -3.97 3.65
CA VAL A 368 15.78 -3.54 2.96
C VAL A 368 15.46 -2.69 1.75
N PHE A 369 16.33 -1.73 1.46
CA PHE A 369 16.16 -0.81 0.35
C PHE A 369 17.51 -0.29 -0.14
N THR A 370 17.53 0.26 -1.35
CA THR A 370 18.74 0.85 -1.95
C THR A 370 18.67 2.38 -1.89
N SER A 371 19.78 3.06 -1.64
CA SER A 371 19.89 4.50 -1.89
C SER A 371 21.32 4.81 -2.30
N ASN A 372 21.53 5.53 -3.40
CA ASN A 372 22.86 5.92 -3.90
C ASN A 372 23.87 4.75 -3.96
N ASN A 373 23.49 3.63 -4.60
CA ASN A 373 24.32 2.40 -4.69
C ASN A 373 24.69 1.77 -3.33
N GLN A 374 23.89 2.02 -2.29
CA GLN A 374 24.09 1.47 -0.97
C GLN A 374 22.83 0.77 -0.49
N ILE A 375 23.02 -0.39 0.16
CA ILE A 375 21.93 -1.18 0.73
C ILE A 375 21.79 -0.84 2.21
N TYR A 376 20.57 -0.48 2.58
CA TYR A 376 20.19 -0.16 3.94
C TYR A 376 19.19 -1.19 4.46
N HIS A 377 19.26 -1.42 5.77
CA HIS A 377 18.33 -2.23 6.54
C HIS A 377 17.71 -1.40 7.65
N THR A 378 16.42 -1.57 7.85
CA THR A 378 15.72 -1.11 9.05
C THR A 378 14.73 -2.18 9.50
N PHE A 379 14.30 -2.12 10.75
CA PHE A 379 13.23 -2.97 11.23
C PHE A 379 12.27 -2.22 12.14
N LEU A 380 10.99 -2.58 12.07
CA LEU A 380 9.96 -2.15 13.00
C LEU A 380 9.91 -3.13 14.17
N GLN A 381 10.02 -2.57 15.37
CA GLN A 381 9.74 -3.27 16.61
C GLN A 381 8.74 -2.44 17.41
N ASP A 382 7.71 -3.11 17.93
CA ASP A 382 6.57 -2.50 18.62
C ASP A 382 5.85 -1.46 17.74
N THR A 383 6.25 -0.19 17.83
CA THR A 383 5.67 0.94 17.09
C THR A 383 6.70 1.84 16.44
N SER A 384 8.00 1.53 16.57
CA SER A 384 9.08 2.39 16.10
C SER A 384 10.02 1.63 15.17
N TRP A 385 10.36 2.28 14.06
CA TRP A 385 11.39 1.78 13.17
C TRP A 385 12.77 2.11 13.72
N SER A 386 13.71 1.19 13.54
CA SER A 386 15.12 1.44 13.84
C SER A 386 15.69 2.46 12.86
N GLU A 387 16.72 3.19 13.28
CA GLU A 387 17.52 3.98 12.34
C GLU A 387 18.05 3.08 11.21
N PRO A 388 18.02 3.52 9.95
CA PRO A 388 18.57 2.75 8.84
C PRO A 388 20.06 2.50 9.01
N VAL A 389 20.46 1.23 8.89
CA VAL A 389 21.86 0.80 8.97
C VAL A 389 22.34 0.40 7.59
N LEU A 390 23.50 0.92 7.19
CA LEU A 390 24.20 0.51 5.97
C LEU A 390 24.71 -0.93 6.13
N ILE A 391 24.30 -1.84 5.23
CA ILE A 391 24.73 -3.24 5.25
C ILE A 391 25.75 -3.59 4.16
N GLY A 392 25.86 -2.76 3.12
CA GLY A 392 26.86 -2.92 2.06
C GLY A 392 26.59 -2.05 0.84
N GLU A 393 27.53 -2.01 -0.10
CA GLU A 393 27.34 -1.33 -1.39
C GLU A 393 26.73 -2.28 -2.43
N GLY A 394 25.91 -1.74 -3.32
CA GLY A 394 25.24 -2.44 -4.41
C GLY A 394 23.80 -1.98 -4.63
N LYS A 395 23.03 -2.77 -5.38
CA LYS A 395 21.62 -2.51 -5.73
C LYS A 395 20.78 -3.79 -5.70
N TYR A 396 19.47 -3.59 -5.71
CA TYR A 396 18.45 -4.63 -5.93
C TYR A 396 18.41 -5.71 -4.83
N PRO A 397 18.35 -5.33 -3.53
CA PRO A 397 18.38 -6.29 -2.44
C PRO A 397 17.12 -7.14 -2.43
N THR A 398 17.26 -8.37 -1.94
CA THR A 398 16.16 -9.27 -1.62
C THR A 398 16.40 -9.93 -0.26
N LEU A 399 15.33 -10.14 0.50
CA LEU A 399 15.35 -10.83 1.78
C LEU A 399 14.81 -12.25 1.65
N ALA A 400 15.41 -13.16 2.41
CA ALA A 400 14.85 -14.48 2.67
C ALA A 400 15.02 -14.85 4.15
N LEU A 401 14.02 -15.56 4.67
CA LEU A 401 14.08 -16.17 5.99
C LEU A 401 14.71 -17.56 5.85
N GLY A 402 15.72 -17.87 6.66
CA GLY A 402 16.37 -19.16 6.68
C GLY A 402 16.23 -19.89 8.01
N PRO A 403 17.14 -20.84 8.32
CA PRO A 403 17.08 -21.64 9.55
C PRO A 403 17.04 -20.78 10.80
N GLU A 404 16.36 -21.27 11.84
CA GLU A 404 16.30 -20.64 13.17
C GLU A 404 15.72 -19.21 13.15
N GLY A 405 14.99 -18.83 12.09
CA GLY A 405 14.44 -17.48 11.95
C GLY A 405 15.47 -16.42 11.56
N ARG A 406 16.67 -16.82 11.13
CA ARG A 406 17.71 -15.89 10.69
C ARG A 406 17.34 -15.29 9.34
N ILE A 407 17.69 -14.02 9.16
CA ILE A 407 17.40 -13.29 7.94
C ILE A 407 18.66 -13.21 7.10
N TYR A 408 18.50 -13.34 5.80
CA TYR A 408 19.58 -13.23 4.83
C TYR A 408 19.20 -12.20 3.78
N CYS A 409 20.20 -11.47 3.31
CA CYS A 409 20.07 -10.50 2.23
C CYS A 409 21.02 -10.88 1.10
N LEU A 410 20.52 -10.88 -0.13
CA LEU A 410 21.30 -11.04 -1.36
C LEU A 410 21.06 -9.82 -2.25
N TRP A 411 22.12 -9.29 -2.86
CA TRP A 411 22.01 -8.14 -3.76
C TRP A 411 23.10 -8.17 -4.82
N SER A 412 22.92 -7.35 -5.86
CA SER A 412 23.90 -7.19 -6.94
C SER A 412 24.89 -6.09 -6.62
N TYR A 413 26.16 -6.29 -6.92
CA TYR A 413 27.18 -5.25 -6.92
C TYR A 413 27.80 -5.17 -8.31
N ASN A 414 27.65 -4.02 -8.96
CA ASN A 414 28.19 -3.77 -10.29
C ASN A 414 28.98 -2.45 -10.24
N GLN A 415 30.30 -2.54 -10.04
CA GLN A 415 31.23 -1.41 -10.00
C GLN A 415 31.73 -1.09 -11.41
N GLY A 416 31.95 0.19 -11.69
CA GLY A 416 32.48 0.65 -12.98
C GLY A 416 34.00 0.78 -12.98
N GLN A 417 34.49 1.76 -13.73
CA GLN A 417 35.92 2.11 -13.74
C GLN A 417 36.48 2.31 -12.31
N PRO A 418 37.72 1.86 -12.04
CA PRO A 418 38.62 1.15 -12.96
C PRO A 418 38.47 -0.39 -12.95
N ASP A 419 37.75 -0.94 -11.96
CA ASP A 419 37.83 -2.37 -11.62
C ASP A 419 36.79 -3.26 -12.31
N PHE A 420 35.66 -2.69 -12.77
CA PHE A 420 34.54 -3.40 -13.41
C PHE A 420 34.10 -4.68 -12.68
N LEU A 421 34.07 -4.61 -11.35
CA LEU A 421 33.73 -5.74 -10.49
C LEU A 421 32.22 -5.95 -10.48
N GLU A 422 31.78 -7.09 -10.99
CA GLU A 422 30.42 -7.60 -10.83
C GLU A 422 30.43 -8.81 -9.88
N GLU A 423 29.60 -8.78 -8.85
CA GLU A 423 29.39 -9.90 -7.94
C GLU A 423 27.99 -9.89 -7.32
N LEU A 424 27.52 -11.05 -6.87
CA LEU A 424 26.43 -11.12 -5.91
C LEU A 424 27.00 -10.96 -4.51
N ARG A 425 26.35 -10.18 -3.65
CA ARG A 425 26.76 -10.03 -2.24
C ARG A 425 25.72 -10.62 -1.33
N PHE A 426 26.19 -11.39 -0.36
CA PHE A 426 25.35 -12.11 0.59
C PHE A 426 25.73 -11.73 2.01
N SER A 427 24.72 -11.40 2.84
CA SER A 427 24.94 -11.15 4.26
C SER A 427 23.81 -11.76 5.09
N GLN A 428 24.13 -12.04 6.36
CA GLN A 428 23.25 -12.66 7.34
C GLN A 428 23.03 -11.71 8.50
N PHE A 429 21.79 -11.63 8.97
CA PHE A 429 21.42 -10.97 10.21
C PHE A 429 21.27 -12.00 11.33
N ASP A 430 22.06 -11.86 12.40
CA ASP A 430 22.07 -12.78 13.55
C ASP A 430 20.99 -12.48 14.60
N GLY A 431 20.15 -11.48 14.34
CA GLY A 431 19.14 -10.95 15.25
C GLY A 431 19.51 -9.60 15.85
N SER A 432 20.79 -9.22 15.80
CA SER A 432 21.30 -7.92 16.26
C SER A 432 22.13 -7.19 15.20
N ASN A 433 23.03 -7.90 14.50
CA ASN A 433 23.96 -7.31 13.54
C ASN A 433 23.96 -8.07 12.22
N TRP A 434 24.36 -7.37 11.16
CA TRP A 434 24.69 -7.97 9.88
C TRP A 434 26.15 -8.44 9.86
N SER A 435 26.38 -9.62 9.30
CA SER A 435 27.73 -10.09 8.96
C SER A 435 28.37 -9.20 7.90
N SER A 436 29.70 -9.23 7.78
CA SER A 436 30.36 -8.62 6.62
C SER A 436 29.87 -9.29 5.32
N PRO A 437 29.52 -8.51 4.28
CA PRO A 437 29.06 -9.09 3.02
C PRO A 437 30.09 -10.04 2.42
N VAL A 438 29.63 -11.22 2.02
CA VAL A 438 30.40 -12.23 1.29
C VAL A 438 30.15 -12.04 -0.20
N GLY A 439 31.20 -11.83 -0.98
CA GLY A 439 31.14 -11.84 -2.44
C GLY A 439 30.94 -13.27 -2.97
N LEU A 440 29.86 -13.48 -3.70
CA LEU A 440 29.47 -14.70 -4.38
C LEU A 440 29.52 -14.45 -5.89
N LEU A 441 30.05 -15.40 -6.66
CA LEU A 441 30.13 -15.28 -8.13
C LEU A 441 30.75 -13.95 -8.57
N HIS A 442 32.02 -13.72 -8.22
CA HIS A 442 32.74 -12.52 -8.64
C HIS A 442 33.43 -12.70 -9.99
N THR A 443 33.52 -11.61 -10.75
CA THR A 443 34.43 -11.49 -11.89
C THR A 443 35.59 -10.58 -11.54
N TYR A 444 36.81 -11.09 -11.54
CA TYR A 444 38.02 -10.27 -11.45
C TYR A 444 38.64 -10.11 -12.84
N ASN A 445 38.72 -8.88 -13.33
CA ASN A 445 39.35 -8.56 -14.62
C ASN A 445 38.77 -9.33 -15.83
N SER A 446 37.50 -9.78 -15.74
CA SER A 446 36.80 -10.51 -16.80
C SER A 446 35.45 -9.85 -17.11
N PHE A 447 35.01 -9.98 -18.35
CA PHE A 447 34.01 -9.12 -18.95
C PHE A 447 32.60 -9.53 -18.60
N PHE A 448 31.91 -8.64 -17.87
CA PHE A 448 30.45 -8.46 -17.80
C PHE A 448 29.63 -9.75 -17.79
N TRP A 449 29.38 -10.32 -16.61
CA TRP A 449 28.28 -11.28 -16.49
C TRP A 449 26.94 -10.56 -16.70
N GLY A 450 26.84 -9.26 -16.40
CA GLY A 450 25.58 -8.57 -16.30
C GLY A 450 24.76 -9.14 -15.17
N ILE A 451 25.26 -9.05 -13.95
CA ILE A 451 24.53 -9.53 -12.77
C ILE A 451 23.37 -8.57 -12.52
N GLY A 452 22.18 -9.00 -12.94
CA GLY A 452 20.91 -8.34 -12.69
C GLY A 452 20.43 -8.44 -11.24
N ALA A 453 19.21 -7.95 -11.01
CA ALA A 453 18.51 -8.08 -9.75
C ALA A 453 18.32 -9.57 -9.38
N PRO A 454 18.87 -10.02 -8.24
CA PRO A 454 18.73 -11.40 -7.82
C PRO A 454 17.38 -11.64 -7.14
N SER A 455 16.78 -12.79 -7.42
CA SER A 455 15.71 -13.35 -6.59
C SER A 455 16.25 -14.45 -5.70
N LEU A 456 15.83 -14.49 -4.44
CA LEU A 456 16.34 -15.40 -3.41
C LEU A 456 15.18 -16.05 -2.67
N THR A 457 15.30 -17.35 -2.45
CA THR A 457 14.51 -18.08 -1.45
C THR A 457 15.41 -19.04 -0.69
N ILE A 458 15.12 -19.27 0.58
CA ILE A 458 15.86 -20.20 1.43
C ILE A 458 14.89 -21.24 1.95
N LYS A 459 15.23 -22.51 1.72
CA LYS A 459 14.49 -23.65 2.25
C LYS A 459 15.46 -24.52 3.02
N ASP A 460 15.12 -24.81 4.27
CA ASP A 460 16.01 -25.42 5.24
C ASP A 460 17.36 -24.68 5.27
N THR A 461 18.47 -25.34 4.92
CA THR A 461 19.82 -24.74 4.93
C THR A 461 20.33 -24.35 3.54
N LEU A 462 19.50 -24.45 2.51
CA LEU A 462 19.90 -24.19 1.13
C LEU A 462 19.27 -22.90 0.62
N ALA A 463 20.11 -21.98 0.16
CA ALA A 463 19.71 -20.80 -0.58
C ALA A 463 19.61 -21.15 -2.06
N TYR A 464 18.51 -20.73 -2.69
CA TYR A 464 18.26 -20.83 -4.11
C TYR A 464 18.12 -19.43 -4.67
N PHE A 465 18.80 -19.16 -5.78
CA PHE A 465 18.74 -17.85 -6.39
C PHE A 465 18.67 -17.93 -7.91
N CYS A 466 18.19 -16.85 -8.52
CA CYS A 466 18.28 -16.64 -9.95
C CYS A 466 18.42 -15.15 -10.28
N TYR A 467 18.99 -14.84 -11.43
CA TYR A 467 19.10 -13.49 -11.96
C TYR A 467 19.17 -13.53 -13.51
N LYS A 468 18.79 -12.43 -14.17
CA LYS A 468 18.93 -12.25 -15.61
C LYS A 468 20.31 -11.66 -15.95
N SER A 469 20.88 -12.12 -17.06
CA SER A 469 22.19 -11.72 -17.55
C SER A 469 22.19 -11.55 -19.07
N TYR A 470 23.08 -10.72 -19.63
CA TYR A 470 23.24 -10.59 -21.09
C TYR A 470 24.32 -11.52 -21.69
N PHE A 471 25.26 -12.03 -20.91
CA PHE A 471 26.43 -12.76 -21.42
C PHE A 471 26.57 -14.19 -20.88
N GLY A 472 25.91 -14.48 -19.76
CA GLY A 472 26.04 -15.75 -19.07
C GLY A 472 27.47 -16.03 -18.56
N PRO A 473 27.73 -17.23 -18.03
CA PRO A 473 29.00 -17.56 -17.37
C PRO A 473 30.15 -17.92 -18.34
N THR A 474 29.97 -17.80 -19.66
CA THR A 474 30.91 -18.38 -20.66
C THR A 474 31.68 -17.38 -21.52
N TYR A 475 31.39 -16.08 -21.46
CA TYR A 475 32.07 -15.06 -22.27
C TYR A 475 33.21 -14.37 -21.47
N HIS A 476 34.45 -14.88 -21.56
CA HIS A 476 35.60 -14.32 -20.83
C HIS A 476 36.86 -14.19 -21.68
N PRO A 477 37.36 -12.96 -21.89
CA PRO A 477 38.80 -12.71 -22.09
C PRO A 477 39.63 -13.05 -20.85
N GLU A 478 40.92 -13.37 -21.01
CA GLU A 478 41.81 -13.75 -19.91
C GLU A 478 41.97 -12.62 -18.87
N PRO A 479 42.01 -12.92 -17.55
CA PRO A 479 42.23 -11.92 -16.51
C PRO A 479 43.45 -11.02 -16.79
N GLY A 480 43.22 -9.71 -16.86
CA GLY A 480 44.26 -8.72 -17.17
C GLY A 480 44.36 -8.31 -18.65
N SER A 481 43.48 -8.84 -19.51
CA SER A 481 43.34 -8.37 -20.89
C SER A 481 42.82 -6.93 -20.96
N PRO A 482 43.27 -6.11 -21.94
CA PRO A 482 42.75 -4.76 -22.13
C PRO A 482 41.26 -4.78 -22.48
N MET A 483 40.53 -3.78 -21.98
CA MET A 483 39.11 -3.62 -22.22
C MET A 483 38.80 -3.50 -23.73
N PRO A 484 37.87 -4.27 -24.31
CA PRO A 484 37.41 -4.02 -25.65
C PRO A 484 36.65 -2.69 -25.64
N MET A 485 36.93 -1.84 -26.64
CA MET A 485 36.22 -0.56 -26.78
C MET A 485 34.72 -0.74 -27.06
N VAL A 486 34.28 -1.96 -27.42
CA VAL A 486 32.90 -2.31 -27.73
C VAL A 486 32.63 -3.74 -27.26
N ILE A 487 31.52 -3.95 -26.57
CA ILE A 487 30.95 -5.28 -26.26
C ILE A 487 29.78 -5.57 -27.20
N ILE A 488 29.56 -6.82 -27.57
CA ILE A 488 28.45 -7.24 -28.44
C ILE A 488 27.44 -8.02 -27.62
N LEU A 489 26.21 -7.50 -27.50
CA LEU A 489 25.10 -8.20 -26.87
C LEU A 489 24.45 -9.15 -27.88
N GLU A 490 24.50 -10.44 -27.62
CA GLU A 490 23.99 -11.49 -28.52
C GLU A 490 22.95 -12.39 -27.87
N SER A 491 22.79 -12.32 -26.54
CA SER A 491 21.87 -13.19 -25.81
C SER A 491 21.29 -12.57 -24.53
N ARG A 492 20.28 -13.23 -23.97
CA ARG A 492 19.77 -13.06 -22.61
C ARG A 492 19.76 -14.42 -21.92
N HIS A 493 20.36 -14.50 -20.75
CA HIS A 493 20.53 -15.70 -19.96
C HIS A 493 19.68 -15.65 -18.70
N LEU A 494 19.09 -16.78 -18.36
CA LEU A 494 18.52 -17.04 -17.04
C LEU A 494 19.53 -17.84 -16.23
N ILE A 495 20.13 -17.21 -15.23
CA ILE A 495 21.07 -17.88 -14.33
C ILE A 495 20.30 -18.41 -13.13
N TYR A 496 20.53 -19.67 -12.79
CA TYR A 496 20.04 -20.30 -11.57
C TYR A 496 21.22 -20.88 -10.79
N GLY A 497 21.15 -20.78 -9.47
CA GLY A 497 22.11 -21.44 -8.61
C GLY A 497 21.59 -21.71 -7.22
N LYS A 498 22.40 -22.44 -6.47
CA LYS A 498 22.14 -22.79 -5.08
C LYS A 498 23.43 -22.90 -4.27
N PHE A 499 23.34 -22.60 -2.98
CA PHE A 499 24.46 -22.72 -2.05
C PHE A 499 23.98 -22.98 -0.61
N PRO A 500 24.76 -23.70 0.23
CA PRO A 500 24.45 -23.83 1.64
C PRO A 500 24.66 -22.49 2.36
N VAL A 501 23.67 -22.03 3.14
CA VAL A 501 23.78 -20.73 3.85
C VAL A 501 24.92 -20.70 4.86
N ASN A 502 25.28 -21.86 5.42
CA ASN A 502 26.39 -22.01 6.37
C ASN A 502 27.76 -22.16 5.68
N ASN A 503 27.79 -22.35 4.36
CA ASN A 503 29.01 -22.38 3.56
C ASN A 503 28.76 -21.78 2.17
N PRO A 504 28.61 -20.43 2.07
CA PRO A 504 28.27 -19.79 0.81
C PRO A 504 29.32 -20.00 -0.31
N ALA A 505 30.57 -20.30 0.05
CA ALA A 505 31.62 -20.66 -0.91
C ALA A 505 31.34 -21.96 -1.68
N GLY A 506 30.46 -22.83 -1.18
CA GLY A 506 29.98 -24.03 -1.85
C GLY A 506 28.92 -23.77 -2.93
N ILE A 507 28.92 -22.58 -3.52
CA ILE A 507 27.96 -22.16 -4.53
C ILE A 507 28.11 -22.94 -5.84
N SER A 508 26.97 -23.32 -6.41
CA SER A 508 26.86 -23.86 -7.76
C SER A 508 25.86 -23.03 -8.55
N SER A 509 26.22 -22.67 -9.79
CA SER A 509 25.33 -21.91 -10.67
C SER A 509 25.51 -22.33 -12.13
N THR A 510 24.46 -22.15 -12.93
CA THR A 510 24.46 -22.43 -14.37
C THR A 510 23.45 -21.54 -15.10
N SER A 511 23.69 -21.31 -16.38
CA SER A 511 22.67 -20.77 -17.29
C SER A 511 21.67 -21.89 -17.62
N ILE A 512 20.41 -21.72 -17.24
CA ILE A 512 19.36 -22.73 -17.46
C ILE A 512 18.50 -22.44 -18.70
N ASP A 513 18.55 -21.21 -19.22
CA ASP A 513 17.94 -20.85 -20.50
C ASP A 513 18.72 -19.72 -21.16
N THR A 514 18.64 -19.64 -22.49
CA THR A 514 19.34 -18.64 -23.29
C THR A 514 18.48 -18.24 -24.49
N ILE A 515 18.23 -16.94 -24.61
CA ILE A 515 17.48 -16.35 -25.72
C ILE A 515 18.46 -15.55 -26.56
N LEU A 516 18.61 -15.91 -27.83
CA LEU A 516 19.45 -15.15 -28.76
C LEU A 516 18.75 -13.85 -29.17
N ILE A 517 19.49 -12.77 -29.20
CA ILE A 517 19.05 -11.45 -29.68
C ILE A 517 19.93 -10.99 -30.84
N THR A 518 19.47 -9.99 -31.59
CA THR A 518 20.27 -9.40 -32.65
C THR A 518 21.59 -8.84 -32.08
N PRO A 519 22.76 -9.28 -32.60
CA PRO A 519 24.06 -8.78 -32.15
C PRO A 519 24.11 -7.25 -32.21
N THR A 520 24.22 -6.62 -31.05
CA THR A 520 24.20 -5.16 -30.94
C THR A 520 25.44 -4.66 -30.21
N PRO A 521 26.26 -3.79 -30.82
CA PRO A 521 27.45 -3.23 -30.18
C PRO A 521 27.09 -2.17 -29.13
N TYR A 522 27.75 -2.22 -27.98
CA TYR A 522 27.60 -1.25 -26.89
C TYR A 522 28.95 -0.80 -26.34
N ASP A 523 28.99 0.45 -25.90
CA ASP A 523 30.08 0.96 -25.06
C ASP A 523 29.93 0.36 -23.65
N PRO A 524 30.98 -0.27 -23.09
CA PRO A 524 30.94 -0.81 -21.73
C PRO A 524 30.54 0.18 -20.63
N LEU A 525 30.84 1.48 -20.79
CA LEU A 525 30.43 2.50 -19.83
C LEU A 525 28.92 2.74 -19.90
N VAL A 526 28.36 2.79 -21.12
CA VAL A 526 26.91 2.92 -21.34
C VAL A 526 26.16 1.69 -20.83
N TYR A 527 26.76 0.49 -20.96
CA TYR A 527 26.17 -0.74 -20.48
C TYR A 527 25.83 -0.69 -18.98
N GLN A 528 26.76 -0.23 -18.16
CA GLN A 528 26.56 -0.18 -16.72
C GLN A 528 25.46 0.80 -16.31
N ASP A 529 25.43 1.99 -16.91
CA ASP A 529 24.50 3.05 -16.51
C ASP A 529 23.09 2.88 -17.12
N SER A 530 22.99 2.22 -18.28
CA SER A 530 21.73 2.16 -19.05
C SER A 530 21.13 0.76 -19.20
N LEU A 531 21.93 -0.31 -19.16
CA LEU A 531 21.45 -1.68 -19.43
C LEU A 531 21.35 -2.56 -18.19
N VAL A 532 22.29 -2.47 -17.25
CA VAL A 532 22.20 -3.19 -15.97
C VAL A 532 20.90 -2.87 -15.21
N PRO A 533 20.40 -1.62 -15.19
CA PRO A 533 19.10 -1.30 -14.58
C PRO A 533 17.88 -1.95 -15.25
N LEU A 534 18.02 -2.53 -16.45
CA LEU A 534 16.96 -3.25 -17.16
C LEU A 534 16.93 -4.75 -16.82
N LEU A 535 17.87 -5.23 -15.99
CA LEU A 535 17.99 -6.62 -15.59
C LEU A 535 17.23 -6.91 -14.29
N ILE A 536 15.95 -6.51 -14.20
CA ILE A 536 15.14 -6.52 -12.96
C ILE A 536 14.34 -7.80 -12.69
N SER A 537 14.57 -8.84 -13.47
CA SER A 537 13.95 -10.16 -13.39
C SER A 537 15.03 -11.23 -13.31
N PRO A 538 14.73 -12.53 -13.08
CA PRO A 538 13.47 -13.27 -12.78
C PRO A 538 12.99 -13.22 -11.31
N SER A 539 12.01 -14.07 -10.96
CA SER A 539 11.56 -14.36 -9.58
C SER A 539 11.60 -15.88 -9.28
N ILE A 540 11.95 -16.29 -8.05
CA ILE A 540 12.05 -17.71 -7.62
C ILE A 540 11.32 -18.00 -6.31
N THR A 541 10.74 -19.19 -6.23
CA THR A 541 10.31 -19.81 -4.98
C THR A 541 10.65 -21.31 -4.94
N VAL A 542 10.52 -21.96 -3.78
CA VAL A 542 10.68 -23.41 -3.62
C VAL A 542 9.45 -23.94 -2.91
N ASP A 543 8.84 -24.97 -3.49
CA ASP A 543 7.64 -25.57 -2.92
C ASP A 543 7.95 -26.48 -1.71
N LEU A 544 6.90 -27.06 -1.12
CA LEU A 544 7.05 -27.91 0.07
C LEU A 544 7.65 -29.29 -0.25
N ALA A 545 7.72 -29.67 -1.53
CA ALA A 545 8.41 -30.86 -2.02
C ALA A 545 9.89 -30.59 -2.38
N ASN A 546 10.42 -29.41 -2.03
CA ASN A 546 11.79 -28.96 -2.32
C ASN A 546 12.09 -28.79 -3.81
N VAL A 547 11.08 -28.50 -4.62
CA VAL A 547 11.22 -28.24 -6.05
C VAL A 547 11.29 -26.72 -6.27
N PRO A 548 12.39 -26.18 -6.85
CA PRO A 548 12.47 -24.78 -7.24
C PRO A 548 11.60 -24.46 -8.45
N HIS A 549 10.93 -23.32 -8.37
CA HIS A 549 10.03 -22.77 -9.37
C HIS A 549 10.49 -21.35 -9.74
N ILE A 550 10.68 -21.10 -11.04
CA ILE A 550 11.17 -19.80 -11.54
C ILE A 550 10.19 -19.24 -12.55
N LEU A 551 9.90 -17.94 -12.45
CA LEU A 551 9.13 -17.19 -13.42
C LEU A 551 10.01 -16.12 -14.08
N TRP A 552 10.02 -16.07 -15.40
CA TRP A 552 10.89 -15.18 -16.18
C TRP A 552 10.23 -14.71 -17.48
N GLU A 553 10.28 -13.41 -17.73
CA GLU A 553 9.77 -12.78 -18.97
C GLU A 553 10.75 -12.93 -20.14
N GLY A 554 12.05 -13.10 -19.86
CA GLY A 554 13.09 -13.27 -20.87
C GLY A 554 13.24 -12.09 -21.83
N ASP A 555 12.63 -12.23 -23.01
CA ASP A 555 12.55 -11.24 -24.08
C ASP A 555 11.19 -10.53 -24.16
N SER A 556 10.34 -10.71 -23.13
CA SER A 556 8.97 -10.21 -23.04
C SER A 556 8.02 -10.80 -24.12
N THR A 557 8.47 -11.75 -24.94
CA THR A 557 7.61 -12.37 -25.97
C THR A 557 6.60 -13.34 -25.36
N ASN A 558 7.03 -14.20 -24.45
CA ASN A 558 6.22 -15.20 -23.75
C ASN A 558 6.67 -15.27 -22.29
N MET A 559 5.73 -15.54 -21.38
CA MET A 559 6.06 -15.85 -20.00
C MET A 559 6.66 -17.25 -19.93
N ARG A 560 7.75 -17.41 -19.18
CA ARG A 560 8.49 -18.66 -19.06
C ARG A 560 8.46 -19.13 -17.62
N TYR A 561 7.91 -20.32 -17.41
CA TYR A 561 7.84 -20.98 -16.10
C TYR A 561 8.72 -22.22 -16.10
N TYR A 562 9.57 -22.33 -15.07
CA TYR A 562 10.52 -23.43 -14.93
C TYR A 562 10.30 -24.16 -13.62
N THR A 563 10.40 -25.48 -13.70
CA THR A 563 10.42 -26.38 -12.54
C THR A 563 11.73 -27.16 -12.59
N ILE A 564 12.52 -27.12 -11.53
CA ILE A 564 13.86 -27.73 -11.48
C ILE A 564 13.78 -28.97 -10.58
N THR A 565 13.92 -30.15 -11.16
CA THR A 565 13.86 -31.41 -10.43
C THR A 565 15.17 -32.17 -10.57
N ASP A 566 15.36 -33.22 -9.77
CA ASP A 566 16.51 -34.12 -9.91
C ASP A 566 16.55 -34.83 -11.29
N SER A 567 15.41 -34.94 -11.97
CA SER A 567 15.32 -35.54 -13.31
C SER A 567 15.55 -34.56 -14.45
N GLY A 568 15.64 -33.24 -14.16
CA GLY A 568 15.92 -32.20 -15.14
C GLY A 568 15.07 -30.95 -14.97
N ILE A 569 15.14 -30.07 -15.97
CA ILE A 569 14.43 -28.78 -16.00
C ILE A 569 13.23 -28.90 -16.94
N ILE A 570 12.04 -28.65 -16.40
CA ILE A 570 10.80 -28.56 -17.17
C ILE A 570 10.55 -27.07 -17.45
N LYS A 571 10.26 -26.73 -18.71
CA LYS A 571 9.98 -25.36 -19.16
C LYS A 571 8.62 -25.30 -19.84
N GLN A 572 7.78 -24.37 -19.40
CA GLN A 572 6.49 -24.06 -20.01
C GLN A 572 6.48 -22.61 -20.51
N LEU A 573 5.88 -22.38 -21.68
CA LEU A 573 5.73 -21.06 -22.30
C LEU A 573 4.24 -20.72 -22.42
N PHE A 574 3.85 -19.52 -22.00
CA PHE A 574 2.46 -19.07 -22.09
C PHE A 574 2.34 -17.55 -22.08
N ASP A 575 1.17 -17.07 -22.52
CA ASP A 575 0.85 -15.64 -22.67
C ASP A 575 1.83 -14.87 -23.57
N ASN A 576 1.52 -13.63 -23.94
CA ASN A 576 2.38 -12.83 -24.81
C ASN A 576 2.48 -11.37 -24.38
N GLY A 577 3.64 -10.75 -24.65
CA GLY A 577 3.86 -9.32 -24.35
C GLY A 577 3.83 -9.06 -22.84
N VAL A 578 4.73 -9.72 -22.14
CA VAL A 578 4.71 -9.87 -20.68
C VAL A 578 5.89 -9.21 -20.01
N ASP A 579 5.68 -8.67 -18.81
CA ASP A 579 6.72 -8.05 -17.99
C ASP A 579 6.46 -8.30 -16.48
N PHE A 580 7.41 -7.87 -15.64
CA PHE A 580 7.33 -7.91 -14.17
C PHE A 580 6.89 -9.27 -13.55
N PRO A 581 7.58 -10.38 -13.86
CA PRO A 581 7.24 -11.69 -13.29
C PRO A 581 7.47 -11.73 -11.79
N PHE A 582 6.48 -12.14 -11.02
CA PHE A 582 6.56 -12.37 -9.58
C PHE A 582 5.97 -13.74 -9.24
N ILE A 583 6.72 -14.56 -8.49
CA ILE A 583 6.26 -15.89 -8.04
C ILE A 583 6.31 -15.97 -6.53
N SER A 584 5.29 -16.57 -5.92
CA SER A 584 5.20 -16.73 -4.46
C SER A 584 4.51 -18.03 -4.08
N MET A 585 4.54 -18.35 -2.78
CA MET A 585 3.80 -19.48 -2.21
C MET A 585 2.66 -18.97 -1.33
N ASN A 586 1.54 -19.66 -1.39
CA ASN A 586 0.46 -19.58 -0.42
C ASN A 586 0.22 -21.00 0.13
N GLY A 587 0.93 -21.37 1.20
CA GLY A 587 1.01 -22.78 1.63
C GLY A 587 1.49 -23.68 0.48
N ASP A 588 0.64 -24.62 0.05
CA ASP A 588 0.90 -25.56 -1.05
C ASP A 588 0.72 -24.99 -2.47
N GLN A 589 0.06 -23.84 -2.60
CA GLN A 589 -0.23 -23.22 -3.90
C GLN A 589 0.97 -22.38 -4.38
N ILE A 590 1.46 -22.65 -5.59
CA ILE A 590 2.47 -21.84 -6.26
C ILE A 590 1.74 -20.78 -7.09
N GLN A 591 1.91 -19.51 -6.74
CA GLN A 591 1.20 -18.39 -7.38
C GLN A 591 2.11 -17.64 -8.34
N LEU A 592 1.63 -17.40 -9.57
CA LEU A 592 2.36 -16.75 -10.65
C LEU A 592 1.63 -15.45 -11.03
N PHE A 593 2.32 -14.32 -10.90
CA PHE A 593 1.83 -13.00 -11.28
C PHE A 593 2.76 -12.37 -12.30
N TYR A 594 2.18 -11.65 -13.25
CA TYR A 594 2.94 -10.89 -14.24
C TYR A 594 2.03 -9.85 -14.88
N THR A 595 2.61 -8.88 -15.58
CA THR A 595 1.84 -7.94 -16.39
C THR A 595 1.83 -8.41 -17.83
N ALA A 596 0.70 -8.21 -18.52
CA ALA A 596 0.59 -8.36 -19.96
C ALA A 596 -0.09 -7.12 -20.52
N ARG A 597 0.66 -6.26 -21.20
CA ARG A 597 0.25 -4.89 -21.53
C ARG A 597 -0.12 -4.12 -20.24
N ASP A 598 -1.38 -3.69 -20.11
CA ASP A 598 -1.86 -2.89 -18.98
C ASP A 598 -2.67 -3.72 -17.95
N SER A 599 -2.51 -5.05 -17.96
CA SER A 599 -3.29 -5.98 -17.12
C SER A 599 -2.40 -6.88 -16.29
N ILE A 600 -2.74 -7.03 -15.01
CA ILE A 600 -2.15 -8.05 -14.14
C ILE A 600 -2.80 -9.38 -14.46
N ARG A 601 -1.94 -10.35 -14.79
CA ARG A 601 -2.29 -11.74 -15.01
C ARG A 601 -1.98 -12.56 -13.78
N TYR A 602 -2.82 -13.56 -13.54
CA TYR A 602 -2.67 -14.51 -12.46
C TYR A 602 -2.90 -15.94 -12.97
N ARG A 603 -2.05 -16.84 -12.49
CA ARG A 603 -2.12 -18.28 -12.72
C ARG A 603 -1.51 -18.97 -11.50
N TYR A 604 -1.86 -20.21 -11.24
CA TYR A 604 -1.25 -20.97 -10.16
C TYR A 604 -1.02 -22.44 -10.51
N SER A 605 -0.10 -23.05 -9.78
CA SER A 605 0.14 -24.50 -9.72
C SER A 605 -0.07 -24.99 -8.29
N TRP A 606 0.17 -26.28 -8.06
CA TRP A 606 0.11 -26.91 -6.75
C TRP A 606 1.36 -27.75 -6.50
N THR A 607 1.77 -27.84 -5.23
CA THR A 607 2.92 -28.67 -4.84
C THR A 607 2.69 -30.12 -5.27
N GLY A 608 3.67 -30.73 -5.93
CA GLY A 608 3.60 -32.12 -6.39
C GLY A 608 2.97 -32.34 -7.78
N THR A 609 2.49 -31.30 -8.45
CA THR A 609 2.03 -31.36 -9.85
C THR A 609 2.80 -30.40 -10.75
N THR A 610 2.73 -30.62 -12.06
CA THR A 610 3.24 -29.72 -13.10
C THR A 610 2.14 -28.94 -13.80
N ASP A 611 0.88 -29.21 -13.47
CA ASP A 611 -0.28 -28.60 -14.11
C ASP A 611 -0.46 -27.15 -13.65
N LEU A 612 -0.99 -26.32 -14.55
CA LEU A 612 -1.24 -24.90 -14.30
C LEU A 612 -2.71 -24.57 -14.57
N SER A 613 -3.30 -23.72 -13.70
CA SER A 613 -4.68 -23.24 -13.81
C SER A 613 -4.95 -22.49 -15.13
N GLN A 614 -6.18 -22.05 -15.41
CA GLN A 614 -6.38 -21.08 -16.50
C GLN A 614 -5.66 -19.74 -16.19
N ILE A 615 -5.23 -19.00 -17.23
CA ILE A 615 -4.75 -17.61 -17.08
C ILE A 615 -5.94 -16.70 -16.81
N GLN A 616 -5.87 -15.91 -15.75
CA GLN A 616 -6.88 -14.92 -15.38
C GLN A 616 -6.34 -13.50 -15.52
N THR A 617 -7.20 -12.55 -15.91
CA THR A 617 -6.95 -11.11 -15.70
C THR A 617 -7.59 -10.72 -14.39
N ILE A 618 -6.79 -10.23 -13.44
CA ILE A 618 -7.27 -9.97 -12.08
C ILE A 618 -7.24 -8.49 -11.69
N ALA A 619 -6.49 -7.65 -12.42
CA ALA A 619 -6.48 -6.20 -12.23
C ALA A 619 -5.90 -5.50 -13.47
N SER A 620 -6.05 -4.18 -13.54
CA SER A 620 -5.36 -3.32 -14.52
C SER A 620 -4.24 -2.55 -13.83
N CYS A 621 -2.99 -2.61 -14.33
CA CYS A 621 -1.79 -1.80 -14.00
C CYS A 621 -0.44 -2.58 -14.06
N GLU A 622 0.57 -2.08 -13.31
CA GLU A 622 1.96 -2.51 -13.28
C GLU A 622 2.40 -3.03 -11.89
N SER A 623 3.46 -3.87 -11.88
CA SER A 623 4.22 -4.31 -10.69
C SER A 623 3.42 -5.02 -9.58
N PRO A 624 2.74 -6.15 -9.86
CA PRO A 624 2.02 -6.93 -8.86
C PRO A 624 2.97 -7.62 -7.87
N ILE A 625 2.69 -7.51 -6.57
CA ILE A 625 3.37 -8.28 -5.52
C ILE A 625 2.33 -8.86 -4.57
N SER A 626 2.48 -10.14 -4.24
CA SER A 626 1.55 -10.87 -3.38
C SER A 626 2.20 -11.37 -2.09
N SER A 627 1.33 -11.64 -1.12
CA SER A 627 1.64 -12.37 0.09
C SER A 627 0.42 -13.21 0.46
N ASN A 628 0.57 -14.54 0.37
CA ASN A 628 -0.52 -15.50 0.53
C ASN A 628 -1.73 -15.15 -0.35
N GLN A 629 -2.94 -15.06 0.22
CA GLN A 629 -4.17 -14.78 -0.53
C GLN A 629 -4.41 -13.28 -0.86
N TYR A 630 -3.41 -12.40 -0.69
CA TYR A 630 -3.54 -10.97 -0.93
C TYR A 630 -2.53 -10.45 -1.95
N LEU A 631 -2.96 -9.47 -2.74
CA LEU A 631 -2.18 -8.79 -3.77
C LEU A 631 -2.17 -7.28 -3.51
N THR A 632 -1.04 -6.62 -3.78
CA THR A 632 -0.94 -5.16 -3.88
C THR A 632 -0.38 -4.75 -5.23
N TRP A 633 -0.79 -3.58 -5.71
CA TRP A 633 -0.34 -3.01 -6.97
C TRP A 633 -0.51 -1.48 -7.01
N THR A 634 0.10 -0.85 -8.00
CA THR A 634 0.02 0.59 -8.23
C THR A 634 -0.51 0.88 -9.62
N LYS A 635 -1.36 1.90 -9.78
CA LYS A 635 -1.90 2.32 -11.07
C LYS A 635 -1.73 3.82 -11.27
N ARG A 636 -1.27 4.26 -12.44
CA ARG A 636 -1.19 5.68 -12.77
C ARG A 636 -2.26 6.05 -13.79
N GLU A 637 -3.13 7.01 -13.44
CA GLU A 637 -4.20 7.51 -14.31
C GLU A 637 -4.26 9.03 -14.24
N ASN A 638 -4.28 9.70 -15.40
CA ASN A 638 -4.40 11.17 -15.49
C ASN A 638 -3.38 11.94 -14.63
N GLY A 639 -2.15 11.41 -14.50
CA GLY A 639 -1.07 12.03 -13.71
C GLY A 639 -1.15 11.76 -12.20
N ILE A 640 -2.13 10.99 -11.72
CA ILE A 640 -2.25 10.57 -10.32
C ILE A 640 -1.82 9.11 -10.21
N SER A 641 -0.98 8.81 -9.22
CA SER A 641 -0.58 7.46 -8.85
C SER A 641 -1.49 6.96 -7.73
N HIS A 642 -1.98 5.73 -7.85
CA HIS A 642 -2.89 5.07 -6.91
C HIS A 642 -2.25 3.80 -6.37
N LEU A 643 -2.47 3.52 -5.07
CA LEU A 643 -2.05 2.29 -4.40
C LEU A 643 -3.28 1.46 -4.03
N TYR A 644 -3.29 0.20 -4.45
CA TYR A 644 -4.37 -0.73 -4.15
C TYR A 644 -3.87 -1.97 -3.42
N TYR A 645 -4.77 -2.60 -2.68
CA TYR A 645 -4.66 -4.00 -2.31
C TYR A 645 -6.01 -4.70 -2.47
N GLY A 646 -6.00 -6.03 -2.51
CA GLY A 646 -7.21 -6.83 -2.46
C GLY A 646 -6.94 -8.31 -2.30
N ALA A 647 -7.99 -9.06 -1.95
CA ALA A 647 -7.95 -10.51 -1.89
C ALA A 647 -7.94 -11.09 -3.31
N ILE A 648 -7.13 -12.11 -3.55
CA ILE A 648 -7.09 -12.81 -4.83
C ILE A 648 -8.38 -13.64 -4.93
N PRO A 649 -9.27 -13.37 -5.91
CA PRO A 649 -10.53 -14.08 -6.03
C PRO A 649 -10.31 -15.49 -6.59
N ALA A 650 -11.36 -16.33 -6.52
CA ALA A 650 -11.40 -17.56 -7.30
C ALA A 650 -11.34 -17.26 -8.80
N SER A 651 -12.14 -16.30 -9.26
CA SER A 651 -12.28 -15.89 -10.65
C SER A 651 -12.56 -14.40 -10.78
N GLY A 652 -12.35 -13.85 -11.98
CA GLY A 652 -12.62 -12.45 -12.28
C GLY A 652 -11.60 -11.45 -11.70
N GLU A 653 -11.99 -10.18 -11.67
CA GLU A 653 -11.14 -9.09 -11.17
C GLU A 653 -11.17 -9.03 -9.64
N VAL A 654 -10.01 -8.74 -9.04
CA VAL A 654 -9.89 -8.39 -7.63
C VAL A 654 -10.79 -7.18 -7.36
N THR A 655 -11.58 -7.24 -6.29
CA THR A 655 -12.28 -6.04 -5.79
C THR A 655 -11.25 -5.13 -5.11
N PRO A 656 -10.88 -3.99 -5.71
CA PRO A 656 -9.76 -3.21 -5.23
C PRO A 656 -10.14 -2.36 -4.02
N ILE A 657 -9.26 -2.32 -3.03
CA ILE A 657 -9.33 -1.36 -1.93
C ILE A 657 -8.19 -0.36 -2.12
N GLU A 658 -8.56 0.90 -2.36
CA GLU A 658 -7.60 2.00 -2.51
C GLU A 658 -7.04 2.41 -1.15
N ILE A 659 -5.72 2.32 -1.02
CA ILE A 659 -4.99 2.69 0.20
C ILE A 659 -4.58 4.16 0.17
N ASN A 660 -4.12 4.61 -1.00
CA ASN A 660 -3.54 5.94 -1.16
C ASN A 660 -3.61 6.38 -2.63
N TYR A 661 -3.58 7.68 -2.84
CA TYR A 661 -3.37 8.28 -4.16
C TYR A 661 -2.60 9.59 -4.02
N SER A 662 -1.70 9.87 -4.96
CA SER A 662 -0.82 11.04 -4.91
C SER A 662 -0.50 11.56 -6.31
N THR A 663 -0.20 12.86 -6.40
CA THR A 663 0.45 13.43 -7.60
C THR A 663 1.91 13.01 -7.70
N ASP A 664 2.51 12.64 -6.56
CA ASP A 664 3.84 12.03 -6.52
C ASP A 664 3.76 10.60 -7.08
N LEU A 665 4.88 10.09 -7.60
CA LEU A 665 4.96 8.72 -8.10
C LEU A 665 4.88 7.73 -6.94
N ILE A 666 3.81 6.95 -6.86
CA ILE A 666 3.71 5.81 -5.94
C ILE A 666 4.27 4.59 -6.64
N LEU A 667 5.33 4.01 -6.09
CA LEU A 667 6.04 2.89 -6.68
C LEU A 667 6.46 1.88 -5.61
N HIS A 668 6.90 0.71 -6.07
CA HIS A 668 7.70 -0.23 -5.27
C HIS A 668 7.01 -0.75 -4.01
N THR A 669 5.73 -1.08 -4.15
CA THR A 669 4.90 -1.62 -3.07
C THR A 669 5.43 -2.99 -2.60
N GLN A 670 5.29 -3.27 -1.31
CA GLN A 670 5.51 -4.57 -0.67
C GLN A 670 4.29 -4.88 0.19
N ILE A 671 3.92 -6.16 0.24
CA ILE A 671 2.82 -6.65 1.07
C ILE A 671 3.29 -7.85 1.88
N LEU A 672 2.84 -7.94 3.13
CA LEU A 672 3.00 -9.12 3.96
C LEU A 672 1.69 -9.37 4.74
N PHE A 673 1.07 -10.52 4.51
CA PHE A 673 -0.09 -10.97 5.29
C PHE A 673 0.35 -11.64 6.59
N ASN A 674 -0.22 -11.19 7.70
CA ASN A 674 -0.01 -11.73 9.04
C ASN A 674 -1.30 -12.44 9.49
N PRO A 675 -1.26 -13.73 9.83
CA PRO A 675 -2.47 -14.45 10.24
C PRO A 675 -2.89 -14.16 11.70
N LYS A 676 -1.99 -13.64 12.55
CA LYS A 676 -2.24 -13.48 13.99
C LYS A 676 -1.59 -12.22 14.60
N PRO A 677 -2.38 -11.22 15.03
CA PRO A 677 -3.76 -10.99 14.60
C PRO A 677 -3.81 -10.78 13.07
N PRO A 678 -4.93 -11.12 12.41
CA PRO A 678 -5.09 -10.89 10.98
C PRO A 678 -4.81 -9.44 10.59
N SER A 679 -3.74 -9.22 9.83
CA SER A 679 -3.36 -7.89 9.36
C SER A 679 -2.51 -7.97 8.11
N ILE A 680 -2.36 -6.85 7.41
CA ILE A 680 -1.49 -6.70 6.26
C ILE A 680 -0.49 -5.58 6.55
N ASP A 681 0.79 -5.89 6.45
CA ASP A 681 1.83 -4.87 6.36
C ASP A 681 1.99 -4.44 4.91
N LEU A 682 1.87 -3.15 4.67
CA LEU A 682 2.13 -2.51 3.38
C LEU A 682 3.29 -1.53 3.53
N VAL A 683 4.21 -1.57 2.58
CA VAL A 683 5.28 -0.58 2.43
C VAL A 683 5.28 -0.08 0.98
N TRP A 684 5.39 1.22 0.77
CA TRP A 684 5.51 1.80 -0.58
C TRP A 684 6.44 3.01 -0.57
N THR A 685 6.91 3.39 -1.75
CA THR A 685 7.69 4.60 -1.97
C THR A 685 6.82 5.66 -2.64
N GLU A 686 6.86 6.91 -2.17
CA GLU A 686 6.41 8.07 -2.94
C GLU A 686 7.61 8.90 -3.38
N TYR A 687 7.62 9.32 -4.64
CA TYR A 687 8.65 10.19 -5.19
C TYR A 687 8.07 11.51 -5.70
N SER A 688 8.55 12.61 -5.13
CA SER A 688 8.26 13.97 -5.59
C SER A 688 9.25 14.34 -6.70
N GLU A 689 8.75 14.40 -7.93
CA GLU A 689 9.53 14.91 -9.08
C GLU A 689 9.96 16.37 -8.86
N ILE A 690 9.19 17.15 -8.10
CA ILE A 690 9.44 18.58 -7.85
C ILE A 690 10.65 18.76 -6.93
N ASP A 691 10.72 17.96 -5.86
CA ASP A 691 11.74 18.13 -4.81
C ASP A 691 12.92 17.16 -4.99
N SER A 692 12.82 16.19 -5.92
CA SER A 692 13.78 15.08 -6.05
C SER A 692 14.00 14.36 -4.72
N LEU A 693 12.91 14.12 -3.99
CA LEU A 693 12.89 13.43 -2.70
C LEU A 693 12.01 12.20 -2.81
N GLY A 694 12.47 11.08 -2.22
CA GLY A 694 11.60 9.93 -2.03
C GLY A 694 11.43 9.55 -0.58
N TYR A 695 10.26 9.02 -0.31
CA TYR A 695 9.71 8.77 1.01
C TYR A 695 9.24 7.33 1.07
N ILE A 696 9.67 6.60 2.11
CA ILE A 696 9.17 5.24 2.36
C ILE A 696 8.09 5.33 3.42
N TYR A 697 6.92 4.79 3.10
CA TYR A 697 5.78 4.72 4.00
C TYR A 697 5.51 3.28 4.42
N TYR A 698 4.89 3.15 5.59
CA TYR A 698 4.45 1.89 6.14
C TYR A 698 3.04 2.03 6.70
N LEU A 699 2.27 0.97 6.53
CA LEU A 699 0.94 0.83 7.08
C LEU A 699 0.71 -0.61 7.53
N ASN A 700 0.22 -0.79 8.75
CA ASN A 700 -0.37 -2.06 9.19
C ASN A 700 -1.89 -1.95 9.14
N LEU A 701 -2.53 -2.74 8.29
CA LEU A 701 -3.97 -2.81 8.11
C LEU A 701 -4.53 -4.01 8.88
N PRO A 702 -5.24 -3.82 10.00
CA PRO A 702 -5.97 -4.92 10.61
C PRO A 702 -7.11 -5.39 9.68
N LEU A 703 -7.28 -6.70 9.59
CA LEU A 703 -8.34 -7.32 8.79
C LEU A 703 -9.49 -7.74 9.70
N THR A 704 -10.71 -7.34 9.34
CA THR A 704 -11.93 -7.78 10.01
C THR A 704 -12.41 -9.14 9.52
N GLU A 705 -12.16 -9.43 8.24
CA GLU A 705 -12.46 -10.70 7.59
C GLU A 705 -11.24 -11.14 6.78
N VAL A 706 -10.90 -12.42 6.92
CA VAL A 706 -9.76 -13.02 6.22
C VAL A 706 -10.29 -13.75 4.99
N ALA A 707 -9.72 -13.44 3.83
CA ALA A 707 -10.07 -14.14 2.60
C ALA A 707 -9.70 -15.63 2.68
N PRO A 708 -10.43 -16.53 1.98
CA PRO A 708 -10.11 -17.94 1.96
C PRO A 708 -8.63 -18.17 1.65
N LYS A 709 -8.02 -19.15 2.33
CA LYS A 709 -6.63 -19.53 2.06
C LYS A 709 -6.50 -20.04 0.63
N TYR A 710 -7.45 -20.86 0.19
CA TYR A 710 -7.54 -21.34 -1.19
C TYR A 710 -8.90 -21.01 -1.79
N ALA A 711 -8.90 -20.53 -3.02
CA ALA A 711 -10.09 -20.26 -3.81
C ALA A 711 -9.84 -20.79 -5.23
N PHE A 712 -10.77 -21.59 -5.76
CA PHE A 712 -10.59 -22.32 -7.01
C PHE A 712 -11.62 -21.89 -8.07
N ASP A 713 -11.11 -21.52 -9.26
CA ASP A 713 -11.89 -21.19 -10.45
C ASP A 713 -12.43 -22.45 -11.15
N MET A 714 -13.61 -22.89 -10.73
CA MET A 714 -14.22 -24.11 -11.27
C MET A 714 -14.90 -23.86 -12.60
N GLY A 715 -14.92 -24.87 -13.46
CA GLY A 715 -15.62 -24.78 -14.74
C GLY A 715 -14.91 -23.95 -15.81
N THR A 716 -13.58 -23.97 -15.79
CA THR A 716 -12.68 -23.35 -16.76
C THR A 716 -12.27 -24.33 -17.86
N GLU A 717 -11.84 -23.82 -19.02
CA GLU A 717 -11.37 -24.67 -20.13
C GLU A 717 -10.11 -25.43 -19.73
N THR A 718 -9.14 -24.71 -19.14
CA THR A 718 -7.99 -25.32 -18.48
C THR A 718 -8.38 -25.65 -17.04
N PRO A 719 -8.43 -26.94 -16.65
CA PRO A 719 -8.86 -27.31 -15.30
C PRO A 719 -7.93 -26.77 -14.22
N VAL A 720 -8.44 -26.72 -12.99
CA VAL A 720 -7.60 -26.45 -11.82
C VAL A 720 -6.53 -27.54 -11.65
N PRO A 721 -5.30 -27.22 -11.19
CA PRO A 721 -4.17 -28.17 -11.10
C PRO A 721 -4.42 -29.41 -10.23
N ILE A 722 -5.40 -29.34 -9.35
CA ILE A 722 -5.78 -30.39 -8.39
C ILE A 722 -6.83 -31.36 -8.97
N LEU A 723 -7.30 -31.13 -10.20
CA LEU A 723 -8.33 -31.97 -10.82
C LEU A 723 -7.72 -33.31 -11.28
N VAL A 724 -8.37 -34.42 -10.92
CA VAL A 724 -8.05 -35.76 -11.39
C VAL A 724 -9.03 -36.26 -12.45
N GLN A 725 -10.33 -35.97 -12.28
CA GLN A 725 -11.37 -36.48 -13.17
C GLN A 725 -12.51 -35.47 -13.37
N ARG A 726 -12.83 -35.20 -14.66
CA ARG A 726 -14.08 -34.60 -15.13
C ARG A 726 -14.38 -35.04 -16.56
N ASN A 727 -15.65 -34.96 -16.99
CA ASN A 727 -16.03 -35.06 -18.40
C ASN A 727 -15.88 -33.72 -19.15
N GLY A 728 -16.11 -32.60 -18.46
CA GLY A 728 -16.01 -31.28 -19.06
C GLY A 728 -16.39 -30.16 -18.09
N TYR A 729 -16.60 -28.97 -18.65
CA TYR A 729 -16.98 -27.75 -17.94
C TYR A 729 -18.15 -27.06 -18.65
N LYS A 730 -18.85 -26.16 -17.93
CA LYS A 730 -19.93 -25.34 -18.50
C LYS A 730 -19.92 -23.94 -17.90
N THR A 731 -20.14 -22.94 -18.75
CA THR A 731 -20.31 -21.52 -18.37
C THR A 731 -21.72 -21.09 -18.75
N LEU A 732 -22.56 -20.80 -17.75
CA LEU A 732 -23.95 -20.40 -17.95
C LEU A 732 -24.19 -18.90 -17.80
N GLY A 733 -23.25 -18.16 -17.22
CA GLY A 733 -23.34 -16.72 -17.05
C GLY A 733 -22.04 -16.11 -16.50
N PRO A 734 -22.03 -14.78 -16.28
CA PRO A 734 -20.85 -14.06 -15.82
C PRO A 734 -20.56 -14.22 -14.32
N GLU A 735 -21.52 -14.69 -13.52
CA GLU A 735 -21.28 -14.92 -12.09
C GLU A 735 -20.47 -16.20 -11.86
N ASP A 736 -19.50 -16.16 -10.94
CA ASP A 736 -18.55 -17.26 -10.68
C ASP A 736 -19.24 -18.61 -10.40
N TYR A 737 -20.35 -18.61 -9.65
CA TYR A 737 -21.07 -19.85 -9.36
C TYR A 737 -21.80 -20.43 -10.59
N LYS A 738 -21.88 -19.72 -11.71
CA LYS A 738 -22.48 -20.19 -12.97
C LYS A 738 -21.44 -20.82 -13.91
N THR A 739 -20.18 -20.87 -13.52
CA THR A 739 -19.17 -21.76 -14.12
C THR A 739 -19.03 -23.01 -13.25
N PHE A 740 -18.99 -24.19 -13.86
CA PHE A 740 -18.83 -25.43 -13.12
C PHE A 740 -18.19 -26.56 -13.92
N ASP A 741 -17.50 -27.44 -13.22
CA ASP A 741 -17.06 -28.72 -13.74
C ASP A 741 -18.18 -29.76 -13.65
N TYR A 742 -18.24 -30.69 -14.61
CA TYR A 742 -19.20 -31.79 -14.58
C TYR A 742 -18.62 -33.13 -15.01
N ASP A 743 -19.21 -34.20 -14.47
CA ASP A 743 -18.94 -35.58 -14.84
C ASP A 743 -20.24 -36.40 -14.88
N SER A 744 -20.32 -37.40 -15.74
CA SER A 744 -21.49 -38.30 -15.80
C SER A 744 -21.65 -39.19 -14.56
N THR A 745 -20.57 -39.37 -13.79
CA THR A 745 -20.46 -40.28 -12.67
C THR A 745 -20.02 -39.53 -11.41
N GLU A 746 -18.77 -39.11 -11.36
CA GLU A 746 -18.19 -38.40 -10.23
C GLU A 746 -17.06 -37.47 -10.67
N LEU A 747 -16.96 -36.32 -10.02
CA LEU A 747 -15.80 -35.43 -10.11
C LEU A 747 -14.78 -35.83 -9.04
N ILE A 748 -13.49 -35.81 -9.36
CA ILE A 748 -12.42 -36.17 -8.41
C ILE A 748 -11.35 -35.08 -8.45
N TYR A 749 -10.98 -34.58 -7.27
CA TYR A 749 -9.89 -33.65 -7.04
C TYR A 749 -8.96 -34.22 -5.99
N HIS A 750 -7.66 -33.99 -6.13
CA HIS A 750 -6.64 -34.44 -5.20
C HIS A 750 -5.76 -33.25 -4.81
N LEU A 751 -5.64 -33.01 -3.51
CA LEU A 751 -4.92 -31.86 -2.96
C LEU A 751 -3.95 -32.34 -1.88
N THR A 752 -2.73 -31.81 -1.91
CA THR A 752 -1.82 -31.90 -0.77
C THR A 752 -1.98 -30.68 0.15
N LEU A 753 -2.05 -30.91 1.46
CA LEU A 753 -2.20 -29.93 2.53
C LEU A 753 -1.11 -30.16 3.59
N HIS A 754 0.11 -29.66 3.36
CA HIS A 754 1.27 -29.92 4.24
C HIS A 754 1.24 -29.11 5.56
N SER A 755 0.25 -29.30 6.43
CA SER A 755 0.24 -28.71 7.79
C SER A 755 -0.63 -29.49 8.79
N PRO A 756 -0.05 -30.45 9.55
CA PRO A 756 -0.80 -31.34 10.45
C PRO A 756 -1.35 -30.64 11.71
N HIS A 757 -1.04 -29.36 11.92
CA HIS A 757 -1.49 -28.57 13.08
C HIS A 757 -2.51 -27.49 12.72
N ILE A 758 -2.98 -27.48 11.47
CA ILE A 758 -3.97 -26.53 10.96
C ILE A 758 -5.30 -27.25 10.82
N LYS A 759 -6.38 -26.65 11.34
CA LYS A 759 -7.73 -27.08 11.02
C LYS A 759 -8.17 -26.42 9.73
N TYR A 760 -8.77 -27.20 8.84
CA TYR A 760 -9.25 -26.73 7.56
C TYR A 760 -10.77 -26.73 7.54
N LYS A 761 -11.36 -25.61 7.10
CA LYS A 761 -12.78 -25.50 6.84
C LYS A 761 -12.97 -25.38 5.34
N ILE A 762 -13.77 -26.27 4.76
CA ILE A 762 -14.03 -26.30 3.34
C ILE A 762 -15.43 -25.77 3.06
N ARG A 763 -15.55 -24.96 2.01
CA ARG A 763 -16.82 -24.45 1.49
C ARG A 763 -16.93 -24.85 0.03
N TRP A 764 -18.07 -25.40 -0.36
CA TRP A 764 -18.34 -25.80 -1.74
C TRP A 764 -19.68 -25.25 -2.24
N THR A 765 -19.76 -25.02 -3.54
CA THR A 765 -20.96 -24.47 -4.18
C THR A 765 -21.43 -25.37 -5.33
N TYR A 766 -22.74 -25.57 -5.41
CA TYR A 766 -23.43 -26.24 -6.51
C TYR A 766 -24.32 -25.26 -7.25
N TYR A 767 -24.33 -25.37 -8.58
CA TYR A 767 -25.27 -24.72 -9.47
C TYR A 767 -25.39 -25.54 -10.77
N HIS A 768 -26.61 -25.65 -11.30
CA HIS A 768 -26.86 -26.25 -12.61
C HIS A 768 -28.19 -25.76 -13.18
N GLU A 769 -28.35 -25.88 -14.50
CA GLU A 769 -29.63 -25.66 -15.20
C GLU A 769 -30.14 -26.92 -15.92
N GLU A 770 -29.66 -28.11 -15.51
CA GLU A 770 -30.19 -29.39 -16.01
C GLU A 770 -31.72 -29.49 -15.82
N PRO A 771 -32.47 -30.18 -16.71
CA PRO A 771 -33.94 -30.16 -16.69
C PRO A 771 -34.58 -30.69 -15.40
N ASN A 772 -33.87 -31.56 -14.67
CA ASN A 772 -34.35 -32.20 -13.45
C ASN A 772 -33.38 -31.93 -12.29
N LYS A 773 -33.90 -31.99 -11.06
CA LYS A 773 -33.08 -31.90 -9.84
C LYS A 773 -31.98 -32.97 -9.80
N LEU A 774 -30.81 -32.59 -9.32
CA LEU A 774 -29.67 -33.49 -9.11
C LEU A 774 -29.59 -33.90 -7.64
N LYS A 775 -29.22 -35.15 -7.36
CA LYS A 775 -28.81 -35.59 -6.03
C LYS A 775 -27.32 -35.84 -6.04
N LEU A 776 -26.58 -35.02 -5.31
CA LEU A 776 -25.13 -35.03 -5.26
C LEU A 776 -24.66 -35.48 -3.88
N GLN A 777 -23.51 -36.14 -3.84
CA GLN A 777 -22.79 -36.46 -2.61
C GLN A 777 -21.41 -35.79 -2.67
N PHE A 778 -21.18 -34.83 -1.79
CA PHE A 778 -19.84 -34.32 -1.51
C PHE A 778 -19.13 -35.29 -0.56
N ASN A 779 -17.88 -35.60 -0.86
CA ASN A 779 -17.07 -36.51 -0.07
C ASN A 779 -15.62 -36.05 0.06
N ILE A 780 -15.02 -36.28 1.23
CA ILE A 780 -13.57 -36.19 1.46
C ILE A 780 -13.08 -37.52 2.04
N ASP A 781 -12.10 -38.14 1.37
CA ASP A 781 -11.43 -39.41 1.72
C ASP A 781 -12.37 -40.55 2.13
N ASP A 782 -13.58 -40.59 1.57
CA ASP A 782 -14.60 -41.56 1.96
C ASP A 782 -14.95 -41.53 3.48
N ILE A 783 -14.57 -40.46 4.21
CA ILE A 783 -14.84 -40.22 5.63
C ILE A 783 -15.96 -39.18 5.82
N LEU A 784 -15.82 -37.99 5.24
CA LEU A 784 -16.83 -36.93 5.29
C LEU A 784 -17.85 -37.15 4.16
N HIS A 785 -19.16 -37.12 4.44
CA HIS A 785 -20.20 -37.31 3.42
C HIS A 785 -21.35 -36.32 3.60
N HIS A 786 -21.66 -35.55 2.56
CA HIS A 786 -22.81 -34.65 2.52
C HIS A 786 -23.66 -34.89 1.29
N ASN A 787 -24.91 -35.31 1.50
CA ASN A 787 -25.86 -35.56 0.41
C ASN A 787 -26.80 -34.37 0.25
N ARG A 788 -26.92 -33.84 -0.97
CA ARG A 788 -27.75 -32.67 -1.26
C ARG A 788 -28.61 -32.87 -2.51
N TRP A 789 -29.87 -32.45 -2.44
CA TRP A 789 -30.69 -32.22 -3.63
C TRP A 789 -30.49 -30.77 -4.08
N VAL A 790 -30.22 -30.58 -5.37
CA VAL A 790 -30.03 -29.26 -6.00
C VAL A 790 -31.12 -29.08 -7.06
N ASN A 791 -31.88 -27.99 -7.00
CA ASN A 791 -32.87 -27.68 -8.03
C ASN A 791 -32.23 -26.91 -9.20
N PRO A 792 -32.79 -27.03 -10.43
CA PRO A 792 -32.33 -26.24 -11.55
C PRO A 792 -32.43 -24.73 -11.27
N GLY A 793 -31.35 -23.99 -11.55
CA GLY A 793 -31.24 -22.55 -11.29
C GLY A 793 -31.01 -22.17 -9.83
N GLU A 794 -30.89 -23.13 -8.92
CA GLU A 794 -30.62 -22.87 -7.50
C GLU A 794 -29.12 -22.87 -7.21
N LYS A 795 -28.63 -21.79 -6.59
CA LYS A 795 -27.28 -21.75 -5.99
C LYS A 795 -27.34 -22.33 -4.58
N ILE A 796 -26.59 -23.39 -4.31
CA ILE A 796 -26.44 -23.96 -2.97
C ILE A 796 -24.97 -23.89 -2.57
N THR A 797 -24.69 -23.27 -1.44
CA THR A 797 -23.36 -23.24 -0.83
C THR A 797 -23.44 -23.93 0.53
N GLU A 798 -22.52 -24.86 0.77
CA GLU A 798 -22.39 -25.60 2.03
C GLU A 798 -20.95 -25.52 2.53
N GLU A 799 -20.76 -25.74 3.82
CA GLU A 799 -19.44 -25.73 4.45
C GLU A 799 -19.35 -26.79 5.55
N ALA A 800 -18.13 -27.28 5.78
CA ALA A 800 -17.83 -28.25 6.83
C ALA A 800 -16.37 -28.12 7.29
N TRP A 801 -16.09 -28.55 8.51
CA TRP A 801 -14.71 -28.79 8.94
C TRP A 801 -14.21 -30.10 8.32
N ILE A 802 -13.00 -30.08 7.76
CA ILE A 802 -12.33 -31.29 7.29
C ILE A 802 -11.95 -32.10 8.55
N PRO A 803 -12.40 -33.36 8.68
CA PRO A 803 -12.05 -34.18 9.84
C PRO A 803 -10.54 -34.38 9.97
N ASP A 804 -10.02 -34.35 11.20
CA ASP A 804 -8.59 -34.55 11.47
C ASP A 804 -8.03 -35.85 10.85
N ALA A 805 -8.88 -36.88 10.72
CA ALA A 805 -8.53 -38.15 10.09
C ALA A 805 -8.22 -38.05 8.58
N CYS A 806 -8.75 -37.04 7.88
CA CYS A 806 -8.50 -36.79 6.46
C CYS A 806 -7.15 -36.09 6.22
N VAL A 807 -6.64 -35.33 7.19
CA VAL A 807 -5.43 -34.50 6.98
C VAL A 807 -4.14 -35.14 7.52
N GLN A 808 -4.21 -36.38 8.03
CA GLN A 808 -3.07 -37.02 8.72
C GLN A 808 -1.92 -37.40 7.78
N ASP A 809 -2.23 -37.71 6.52
CA ASP A 809 -1.25 -38.05 5.48
C ASP A 809 -0.89 -36.85 4.59
N ASN A 810 -1.38 -35.65 4.94
CA ASN A 810 -1.29 -34.41 4.17
C ASN A 810 -1.94 -34.47 2.79
N GLU A 811 -2.74 -35.48 2.45
CA GLU A 811 -3.38 -35.58 1.14
C GLU A 811 -4.88 -35.80 1.31
N ILE A 812 -5.68 -35.01 0.60
CA ILE A 812 -7.13 -35.19 0.58
C ILE A 812 -7.62 -35.44 -0.83
N THR A 813 -8.57 -36.36 -0.95
CA THR A 813 -9.32 -36.62 -2.17
C THR A 813 -10.73 -36.14 -1.99
N ILE A 814 -11.10 -35.11 -2.75
CA ILE A 814 -12.45 -34.57 -2.80
C ILE A 814 -13.20 -35.23 -3.95
N LYS A 815 -14.37 -35.79 -3.67
CA LYS A 815 -15.25 -36.40 -4.67
C LYS A 815 -16.63 -35.76 -4.65
N VAL A 816 -17.19 -35.50 -5.83
CA VAL A 816 -18.61 -35.17 -5.98
C VAL A 816 -19.29 -36.25 -6.80
N LYS A 817 -20.07 -37.12 -6.15
CA LYS A 817 -20.72 -38.27 -6.79
C LYS A 817 -22.16 -37.94 -7.17
N ARG A 818 -22.57 -38.33 -8.37
CA ARG A 818 -23.98 -38.29 -8.81
C ARG A 818 -24.74 -39.49 -8.24
N LEU A 819 -25.63 -39.24 -7.28
CA LEU A 819 -26.53 -40.27 -6.74
C LEU A 819 -27.84 -40.41 -7.54
N SER A 820 -28.31 -39.31 -8.15
CA SER A 820 -29.51 -39.27 -9.00
C SER A 820 -29.46 -38.04 -9.91
N GLY A 821 -30.03 -38.12 -11.11
CA GLY A 821 -29.97 -37.05 -12.11
C GLY A 821 -29.04 -37.39 -13.27
N THR A 822 -28.59 -36.40 -14.04
CA THR A 822 -27.81 -36.60 -15.27
C THR A 822 -26.30 -36.51 -15.05
N ILE A 823 -25.83 -35.63 -14.18
CA ILE A 823 -24.41 -35.32 -13.96
C ILE A 823 -24.10 -35.04 -12.48
N ALA A 824 -22.82 -35.18 -12.11
CA ALA A 824 -22.22 -34.54 -10.93
C ALA A 824 -21.73 -33.15 -11.33
N VAL A 825 -21.87 -32.15 -10.45
CA VAL A 825 -21.43 -30.76 -10.71
C VAL A 825 -20.72 -30.17 -9.49
N LEU A 826 -19.75 -29.30 -9.73
CA LEU A 826 -19.13 -28.47 -8.70
C LEU A 826 -18.79 -27.09 -9.28
N SER A 827 -19.34 -26.04 -8.67
CA SER A 827 -19.28 -24.67 -9.18
C SER A 827 -18.35 -23.75 -8.40
N GLY A 828 -17.94 -24.15 -7.20
CA GLY A 828 -17.01 -23.37 -6.39
C GLY A 828 -16.45 -24.21 -5.27
N LEU A 829 -15.18 -23.96 -4.95
CA LEU A 829 -14.46 -24.62 -3.87
C LEU A 829 -13.54 -23.60 -3.20
N GLU A 830 -13.64 -23.50 -1.88
CA GLU A 830 -12.85 -22.61 -1.04
C GLU A 830 -12.40 -23.36 0.21
N ILE A 831 -11.20 -23.04 0.69
CA ILE A 831 -10.65 -23.61 1.92
C ILE A 831 -10.14 -22.46 2.80
N GLU A 832 -10.64 -22.42 4.03
CA GLU A 832 -10.22 -21.54 5.11
C GLU A 832 -9.39 -22.33 6.14
N THR A 833 -8.55 -21.65 6.91
CA THR A 833 -7.71 -22.29 7.94
C THR A 833 -7.85 -21.62 9.29
N GLU A 834 -7.87 -22.44 10.34
CA GLU A 834 -7.78 -22.02 11.74
C GLU A 834 -6.61 -22.74 12.41
N GLU A 835 -5.67 -21.98 12.96
CA GLU A 835 -4.54 -22.55 13.71
C GLU A 835 -4.93 -22.80 15.17
N VAL A 836 -4.71 -24.02 15.67
CA VAL A 836 -5.04 -24.41 17.05
C VAL A 836 -4.15 -23.63 18.04
N VAL A 837 -4.72 -22.68 18.78
CA VAL A 837 -4.04 -21.97 19.87
C VAL A 837 -4.29 -22.72 21.17
N GLY A 838 -3.22 -23.13 21.84
CA GLY A 838 -3.26 -23.64 23.22
C GLY A 838 -3.73 -22.56 24.19
N GLY A 839 -5.04 -22.48 24.41
CA GLY A 839 -5.67 -21.76 25.50
C GLY A 839 -6.32 -22.76 26.45
N GLY A 840 -6.02 -22.66 27.76
CA GLY A 840 -6.47 -23.59 28.78
C GLY A 840 -8.01 -23.75 28.88
N PRO A 841 -8.48 -24.88 29.44
CA PRO A 841 -9.85 -25.36 29.26
C PRO A 841 -10.84 -24.73 30.25
N GLN A 842 -12.04 -24.43 29.77
CA GLN A 842 -13.25 -24.51 30.60
C GLN A 842 -14.22 -25.52 29.98
N GLY A 843 -14.34 -26.67 30.66
CA GLY A 843 -15.57 -27.46 30.75
C GLY A 843 -15.84 -28.50 29.67
N GLY A 844 -15.28 -29.71 29.85
CA GLY A 844 -15.74 -30.93 29.18
C GLY A 844 -14.63 -31.97 29.03
N GLU A 845 -14.44 -32.82 30.05
CA GLU A 845 -13.42 -33.88 30.09
C GLU A 845 -13.51 -34.91 28.95
N ALA A 846 -12.38 -35.13 28.26
CA ALA A 846 -11.65 -36.41 28.07
C ALA A 846 -10.74 -36.29 26.82
N GLN A 847 -9.43 -36.54 26.80
CA GLN A 847 -8.40 -36.88 27.78
C GLN A 847 -7.06 -36.24 27.34
N ILE A 848 -6.14 -36.15 28.29
CA ILE A 848 -4.83 -35.51 28.28
C ILE A 848 -3.94 -35.97 27.11
N SER A 849 -3.21 -35.02 26.50
CA SER A 849 -2.11 -35.22 25.56
C SER A 849 -1.06 -36.18 26.13
N ASN A 850 -0.80 -37.30 25.45
CA ASN A 850 0.23 -38.24 25.87
C ASN A 850 1.61 -37.55 25.91
N PRO A 851 2.36 -37.64 27.03
CA PRO A 851 3.71 -37.07 27.17
C PRO A 851 4.80 -37.80 26.35
N PHE A 852 4.41 -38.84 25.62
CA PHE A 852 5.26 -39.69 24.80
C PHE A 852 4.76 -39.71 23.35
N TYR A 853 5.69 -39.51 22.40
CA TYR A 853 5.42 -39.58 20.96
C TYR A 853 6.34 -40.60 20.32
N PHE A 854 5.78 -41.60 19.64
CA PHE A 854 6.49 -42.59 18.84
C PHE A 854 6.28 -42.27 17.35
N GLU A 855 7.34 -41.92 16.64
CA GLU A 855 7.28 -41.61 15.20
C GLU A 855 7.20 -42.92 14.40
N ARG A 856 6.50 -42.89 13.26
CA ARG A 856 6.40 -44.06 12.38
C ARG A 856 7.78 -44.55 11.95
N ILE A 857 8.03 -45.85 12.14
CA ILE A 857 9.32 -46.46 11.83
C ILE A 857 9.54 -46.50 10.31
N HIS A 858 10.65 -45.93 9.84
CA HIS A 858 10.97 -45.85 8.41
C HIS A 858 12.45 -46.16 8.10
N PRO A 859 12.75 -46.70 6.90
CA PRO A 859 11.79 -47.28 5.95
C PRO A 859 11.12 -48.55 6.52
N ASN A 860 9.89 -48.85 6.10
CA ASN A 860 9.20 -50.09 6.47
C ASN A 860 8.20 -50.49 5.36
N PRO A 861 8.43 -51.57 4.58
CA PRO A 861 9.48 -52.57 4.74
C PRO A 861 10.90 -52.04 4.54
N PHE A 862 11.91 -52.73 5.11
CA PHE A 862 13.33 -52.34 4.99
C PHE A 862 14.24 -53.50 4.58
N LYS A 863 15.36 -53.17 3.93
CA LYS A 863 16.42 -54.12 3.53
C LYS A 863 17.73 -53.94 4.31
N ASP A 864 18.13 -52.70 4.58
CA ASP A 864 19.41 -52.40 5.21
C ASP A 864 19.28 -52.07 6.69
N LYS A 865 18.51 -51.02 7.01
CA LYS A 865 18.20 -50.59 8.37
C LYS A 865 16.83 -49.91 8.47
N ILE A 866 16.26 -49.89 9.67
CA ILE A 866 15.16 -49.00 10.07
C ILE A 866 15.66 -47.95 11.04
N ILE A 867 14.98 -46.81 11.03
CA ILE A 867 15.15 -45.72 11.98
C ILE A 867 13.92 -45.72 12.90
N ILE A 868 14.16 -45.84 14.19
CA ILE A 868 13.15 -45.81 15.25
C ILE A 868 13.33 -44.49 16.00
N ARG A 869 12.32 -43.61 15.95
CA ARG A 869 12.36 -42.29 16.59
C ARG A 869 11.26 -42.14 17.63
N TYR A 870 11.61 -41.54 18.76
CA TYR A 870 10.66 -41.23 19.82
C TYR A 870 11.04 -39.92 20.53
N MET A 871 10.03 -39.28 21.12
CA MET A 871 10.17 -38.02 21.87
C MET A 871 9.57 -38.17 23.27
N ILE A 872 10.24 -37.58 24.26
CA ILE A 872 9.78 -37.50 25.65
C ILE A 872 9.64 -36.01 25.98
N GLN A 873 8.46 -35.55 26.38
CA GLN A 873 8.30 -34.18 26.88
C GLN A 873 8.76 -34.12 28.36
N ASP A 874 9.91 -33.49 28.61
CA ASP A 874 10.46 -33.30 29.96
C ASP A 874 9.65 -32.24 30.75
N ALA A 875 8.98 -32.67 31.82
CA ALA A 875 8.27 -31.80 32.76
C ALA A 875 9.07 -31.48 34.04
N GLY A 876 10.36 -31.86 34.11
CA GLY A 876 11.28 -31.49 35.18
C GLY A 876 11.98 -32.70 35.83
N TYR A 877 13.29 -32.76 35.63
CA TYR A 877 14.33 -33.39 36.47
C TYR A 877 14.28 -34.91 36.78
N THR A 878 13.44 -35.71 36.12
CA THR A 878 13.52 -37.19 36.20
C THR A 878 13.27 -37.82 34.84
N ILE A 879 14.26 -38.52 34.28
CA ILE A 879 14.10 -39.32 33.06
C ILE A 879 13.39 -40.63 33.46
N PRO A 880 12.19 -40.94 32.95
CA PRO A 880 11.50 -42.19 33.26
C PRO A 880 12.27 -43.41 32.71
N ASP A 881 12.09 -44.59 33.32
CA ASP A 881 12.65 -45.85 32.81
C ASP A 881 11.96 -46.22 31.48
N ILE A 882 12.69 -46.14 30.38
CA ILE A 882 12.20 -46.45 29.03
C ILE A 882 12.80 -47.77 28.56
N THR A 883 11.98 -48.63 28.00
CA THR A 883 12.43 -49.86 27.35
C THR A 883 12.02 -49.89 25.88
N LEU A 884 12.96 -50.23 25.01
CA LEU A 884 12.71 -50.40 23.58
C LEU A 884 13.22 -51.79 23.15
N LYS A 885 12.29 -52.67 22.78
CA LYS A 885 12.58 -54.08 22.48
C LYS A 885 11.97 -54.51 21.16
N ILE A 886 12.66 -55.41 20.46
CA ILE A 886 12.21 -55.98 19.18
C ILE A 886 11.88 -57.45 19.38
N TYR A 887 10.71 -57.88 18.92
CA TYR A 887 10.19 -59.25 19.05
C TYR A 887 9.90 -59.85 17.68
N ASP A 888 10.00 -61.18 17.56
CA ASP A 888 9.48 -61.92 16.41
C ASP A 888 7.98 -62.21 16.55
N VAL A 889 7.37 -62.81 15.52
CA VAL A 889 5.94 -63.17 15.50
C VAL A 889 5.52 -64.18 16.57
N THR A 890 6.47 -64.89 17.19
CA THR A 890 6.20 -65.83 18.29
C THR A 890 6.28 -65.15 19.66
N GLY A 891 6.60 -63.86 19.71
CA GLY A 891 6.82 -63.10 20.94
C GLY A 891 8.20 -63.32 21.56
N ARG A 892 9.13 -63.98 20.86
CA ARG A 892 10.51 -64.14 21.33
C ARG A 892 11.28 -62.83 21.14
N LEU A 893 12.00 -62.40 22.18
CA LEU A 893 12.87 -61.23 22.14
C LEU A 893 14.02 -61.45 21.15
N VAL A 894 14.11 -60.57 20.16
CA VAL A 894 15.13 -60.56 19.10
C VAL A 894 16.27 -59.64 19.46
N ARG A 895 15.95 -58.43 19.92
CA ARG A 895 16.95 -57.44 20.34
C ARG A 895 16.40 -56.52 21.41
N ASP A 896 17.24 -56.19 22.39
CA ASP A 896 16.97 -55.17 23.40
C ASP A 896 17.82 -53.93 23.07
N LEU A 897 17.16 -52.80 22.78
CA LEU A 897 17.80 -51.54 22.45
C LEU A 897 17.81 -50.57 23.66
N SER A 898 17.32 -51.00 24.83
CA SER A 898 17.07 -50.12 25.97
C SER A 898 18.37 -49.52 26.57
N GLN A 899 19.51 -50.19 26.44
CA GLN A 899 20.79 -49.71 26.97
C GLN A 899 21.38 -48.53 26.16
N ASN A 900 20.94 -48.32 24.92
CA ASN A 900 21.41 -47.22 24.07
C ASN A 900 20.57 -45.94 24.21
N LEU A 901 19.46 -45.98 24.97
CA LEU A 901 18.52 -44.86 25.10
C LEU A 901 19.12 -43.67 25.86
N ILE A 902 19.97 -43.92 26.88
CA ILE A 902 20.55 -42.87 27.75
C ILE A 902 21.65 -42.05 27.04
N LEU A 903 22.29 -42.60 26.00
CA LEU A 903 23.39 -41.95 25.27
C LEU A 903 22.94 -41.18 24.01
N CYS A 904 21.66 -41.25 23.63
CA CYS A 904 21.13 -40.70 22.37
C CYS A 904 20.13 -39.55 22.55
N ILE A 905 20.03 -38.95 23.75
CA ILE A 905 19.11 -37.83 24.03
C ILE A 905 19.80 -36.51 23.66
N VAL A 906 19.35 -35.87 22.57
CA VAL A 906 19.67 -34.48 22.23
C VAL A 906 18.34 -33.75 21.97
N ASN A 907 18.07 -32.67 22.70
CA ASN A 907 16.85 -31.85 22.56
C ASN A 907 15.52 -32.64 22.63
N ASN A 908 15.37 -33.55 23.60
CA ASN A 908 14.15 -34.34 23.86
C ASN A 908 13.71 -35.31 22.73
N LYS A 909 14.52 -35.47 21.67
CA LYS A 909 14.31 -36.42 20.57
C LYS A 909 15.40 -37.48 20.60
N SER A 910 15.04 -38.75 20.41
CA SER A 910 15.97 -39.88 20.33
C SER A 910 15.73 -40.68 19.05
N SER A 911 16.81 -41.06 18.36
CA SER A 911 16.77 -41.83 17.12
C SER A 911 17.71 -43.03 17.24
N LEU A 912 17.20 -44.23 16.94
CA LEU A 912 17.95 -45.48 17.00
C LEU A 912 17.84 -46.25 15.68
N ASP A 913 18.98 -46.75 15.20
CA ASP A 913 19.05 -47.57 14.00
C ASP A 913 19.01 -49.05 14.35
N TRP A 914 18.16 -49.83 13.68
CA TRP A 914 18.23 -51.30 13.71
C TRP A 914 18.54 -51.87 12.34
N TYR A 915 19.57 -52.72 12.26
CA TYR A 915 20.09 -53.27 11.02
C TYR A 915 19.55 -54.69 10.73
N GLY A 916 18.45 -55.12 11.36
CA GLY A 916 17.93 -56.48 11.17
C GLY A 916 18.83 -57.58 11.76
N ASP A 917 19.43 -57.32 12.92
CA ASP A 917 20.34 -58.22 13.66
C ASP A 917 19.85 -58.49 15.10
N ASP A 918 20.16 -59.66 15.65
CA ASP A 918 19.86 -60.06 17.03
C ASP A 918 20.87 -59.48 18.04
N SER A 919 20.64 -59.70 19.35
CA SER A 919 21.59 -59.24 20.40
C SER A 919 22.99 -59.88 20.33
N SER A 920 23.22 -60.89 19.48
CA SER A 920 24.55 -61.48 19.22
C SER A 920 25.17 -60.95 17.92
N GLY A 921 24.56 -59.95 17.27
CA GLY A 921 25.03 -59.35 16.02
C GLY A 921 24.75 -60.20 14.77
N ARG A 922 23.94 -61.25 14.86
CA ARG A 922 23.60 -62.11 13.71
C ARG A 922 22.36 -61.60 13.01
N LYS A 923 22.36 -61.56 11.67
CA LYS A 923 21.19 -61.17 10.88
C LYS A 923 20.00 -62.09 11.13
N VAL A 924 18.81 -61.50 11.30
CA VAL A 924 17.55 -62.22 11.49
C VAL A 924 16.96 -62.64 10.13
N PRO A 925 16.09 -63.67 10.06
CA PRO A 925 15.40 -64.03 8.81
C PRO A 925 14.52 -62.89 8.26
N ALA A 926 14.27 -62.86 6.95
CA ALA A 926 13.22 -61.99 6.39
C ALA A 926 11.87 -62.36 7.01
N GLY A 927 11.07 -61.37 7.38
CA GLY A 927 9.83 -61.61 8.10
C GLY A 927 9.28 -60.38 8.82
N VAL A 928 8.22 -60.61 9.59
CA VAL A 928 7.56 -59.58 10.39
C VAL A 928 8.15 -59.59 11.80
N TYR A 929 8.45 -58.40 12.31
CA TYR A 929 8.92 -58.15 13.67
C TYR A 929 8.06 -57.05 14.31
N PHE A 930 8.08 -56.98 15.64
CA PHE A 930 7.35 -55.98 16.40
C PHE A 930 8.32 -55.19 17.27
N VAL A 931 8.34 -53.88 17.08
CA VAL A 931 9.08 -52.94 17.93
C VAL A 931 8.12 -52.46 19.01
N ARG A 932 8.48 -52.69 20.28
CA ARG A 932 7.69 -52.31 21.44
C ARG A 932 8.46 -51.28 22.26
N LEU A 933 7.87 -50.10 22.42
CA LEU A 933 8.34 -49.04 23.29
C LEU A 933 7.46 -49.01 24.55
N GLU A 934 8.07 -49.06 25.73
CA GLU A 934 7.37 -48.91 27.00
C GLU A 934 8.03 -47.84 27.87
N ALA A 935 7.23 -46.93 28.41
CA ALA A 935 7.64 -45.87 29.34
C ALA A 935 6.46 -45.55 30.26
N GLU A 936 6.66 -45.38 31.58
CA GLU A 936 5.63 -45.05 32.59
C GLU A 936 4.15 -44.94 32.11
N GLY A 937 3.48 -46.09 31.95
CA GLY A 937 2.05 -46.16 31.57
C GLY A 937 1.72 -46.05 30.07
N TYR A 938 2.71 -45.75 29.22
CA TYR A 938 2.66 -45.74 27.76
C TYR A 938 3.29 -47.01 27.17
N VAL A 939 2.55 -47.69 26.30
CA VAL A 939 3.02 -48.86 25.55
C VAL A 939 2.60 -48.69 24.10
N GLU A 940 3.57 -48.66 23.19
CA GLU A 940 3.34 -48.58 21.75
C GLU A 940 4.02 -49.76 21.06
N ILE A 941 3.34 -50.34 20.07
CA ILE A 941 3.84 -51.49 19.32
C ILE A 941 3.69 -51.23 17.83
N GLU A 942 4.81 -51.09 17.12
CA GLU A 942 4.79 -51.01 15.65
C GLU A 942 5.30 -52.28 14.98
N LYS A 943 4.61 -52.65 13.90
CA LYS A 943 4.96 -53.76 13.03
C LYS A 943 6.03 -53.32 12.03
N VAL A 944 7.14 -54.04 11.96
CA VAL A 944 8.19 -53.81 10.95
C VAL A 944 8.40 -55.04 10.07
N ILE A 945 8.66 -54.83 8.78
CA ILE A 945 8.83 -55.89 7.79
C ILE A 945 10.28 -55.86 7.29
N PHE A 946 11.06 -56.87 7.65
CA PHE A 946 12.43 -57.03 7.17
C PHE A 946 12.44 -57.87 5.88
N LEU A 947 13.03 -57.32 4.83
CA LEU A 947 13.25 -57.95 3.54
C LEU A 947 14.74 -58.27 3.39
N ARG A 948 15.06 -59.42 2.78
CA ARG A 948 16.45 -59.80 2.49
C ARG A 948 16.91 -59.33 1.12
#